data_AF-A0A136I0C9-F1
#
_entry.id   AF-A0A136I0C9-F1
#
_cell.length_a   1.000
_cell.length_b   1.000
_cell.length_c   1.000
_cell.angle_alpha   90.00
_cell.angle_beta   90.00
_cell.angle_gamma   90.00
#
_symmetry.space_group_name_H-M   'P 1'
#
loop_
_entity.id
_entity.type
_entity.pdbx_description
1 polymer ?
#
loop_
_entity_poly.entity_id
_entity_poly.type
_entity_poly.pdbx_seq_one_letter_code
_entity_poly.pdbx_strand_id
1 'polypeptide(L)'
;MNKNISVIFLVLFSFCSQAQEDSLQEILAAINKLEVKSEPKCYATASRLEDFMFGTPLDNEARFAKNILQKELIELLWQRASAAALKQKESVILASHIEEAAAQLFTISKDDKGHWQLKLSDQQSITIHKDDKRQYASIAYSLRAVLAVQQDMLVNFESDLLPLSTLAIDTLKNTLDFYTLAALKIADNKAKINDERLVSTTNITQTWQELLATEPLNENAKTQDALASGFDYSPIEPTLLLQMADIKLDAYAQYNKVSNQLFLRNLQVYFARVTWPKEKAESDEIIKVFGELVADFSRELYLGAQQFAMNDGQRVIREQDIYKYAQQFIPHKINEYEDALFFPKLPEEQQTYIESYDMDAFRDAGVHWQYLLQGINNDEVQLYLEPDPFAAELLVENIAQYGVLLFRIAGELVINDDKERLKAEFLTAAQEVIAQRTALHNRVKPDEKRKQSIGSSNLALSEDKEALRFTEVSDLTGIHYEHRTSDWLNRQLRTFIRTSETTGIITIPPAFGGSGVGAEDINNNGLIDILLLGGRGVALYINQGDGKFKEQSDDMGLSWERSSDDMPGEMRQPIIADLDNDGWQDVIITYVNDKHRVYKNIQGKRFEDVTDTAALGGEGLVGGPATVFDMDNDGDLDVYITYFGNYLKGDLPTLTRYNANGSPNQLFENLGNFTFKNVTKGSGVDNSGWAQAVAHTDLNNDNLQDIIVGNDFGTNGYYINQGNNTFKEISKRLNTDKPSYTMGIGIADLNADKLPDLYISNIVTMNKDETYVLPNEDTRAKFNADKLATMKVVEANDLFLSLDTNALKYENSMLVERGYSSTGWSWDADFFDYDLDGDDDLYVLNGMNEFNVYSSKNPYYQDPNGKEMADILMPVSPLEKNVFFENNNGKLNFVDESSGLDVLSNSRSASFFDYDNDGDLDIIVNNYHEAAMLFKNNVEKAKRNWLKVKLIGDPKQKVNRDAIGTKLLITLPNGQTIWREVRSTDGYMSVHPKQQHVGLGTANTVDIEVIWPNGKTQTLSNVTSNQELEISL
;
A
#
# COMPACT_ATOMS: atom_id res chain seq x y z
N MET A 1 -18.40 70.08 27.98
CA MET A 1 -18.93 68.71 27.77
C MET A 1 -17.99 67.78 26.98
N ASN A 2 -16.81 68.22 26.49
CA ASN A 2 -15.91 67.37 25.65
C ASN A 2 -14.70 66.72 26.35
N LYS A 3 -14.62 66.67 27.69
CA LYS A 3 -13.53 65.95 28.40
C LYS A 3 -13.93 64.60 29.01
N ASN A 4 -15.23 64.35 29.22
CA ASN A 4 -15.70 63.08 29.80
C ASN A 4 -15.95 61.99 28.76
N ILE A 5 -16.06 62.32 27.46
CA ILE A 5 -16.28 61.34 26.39
C ILE A 5 -14.97 60.62 26.02
N SER A 6 -13.83 61.32 25.93
CA SER A 6 -12.53 60.67 25.66
C SER A 6 -12.03 59.78 26.80
N VAL A 7 -12.35 60.09 28.06
CA VAL A 7 -11.97 59.25 29.21
C VAL A 7 -12.83 58.00 29.27
N ILE A 8 -14.14 58.09 28.96
CA ILE A 8 -15.02 56.92 28.89
C ILE A 8 -14.65 56.02 27.70
N PHE A 9 -14.27 56.60 26.55
CA PHE A 9 -13.80 55.84 25.39
C PHE A 9 -12.47 55.12 25.67
N LEU A 10 -11.48 55.79 26.29
CA LEU A 10 -10.21 55.14 26.67
C LEU A 10 -10.42 54.01 27.69
N VAL A 11 -11.29 54.23 28.68
CA VAL A 11 -11.56 53.23 29.73
C VAL A 11 -12.29 52.01 29.14
N LEU A 12 -13.31 52.21 28.29
CA LEU A 12 -14.01 51.10 27.62
C LEU A 12 -13.08 50.33 26.65
N PHE A 13 -12.19 51.02 25.94
CA PHE A 13 -11.21 50.37 25.06
C PHE A 13 -10.20 49.52 25.85
N SER A 14 -9.69 50.01 26.99
CA SER A 14 -8.79 49.25 27.86
C SER A 14 -9.44 48.06 28.58
N PHE A 15 -10.73 48.15 28.93
CA PHE A 15 -11.46 47.01 29.51
C PHE A 15 -11.76 45.93 28.46
N CYS A 16 -12.08 46.32 27.22
CA CYS A 16 -12.31 45.39 26.12
C CYS A 16 -11.00 44.68 25.71
N SER A 17 -9.88 45.41 25.65
CA SER A 17 -8.57 44.82 25.32
C SER A 17 -8.11 43.81 26.38
N GLN A 18 -8.25 44.11 27.67
CA GLN A 18 -7.88 43.19 28.75
C GLN A 18 -8.72 41.90 28.72
N ALA A 19 -10.02 42.01 28.47
CA ALA A 19 -10.91 40.86 28.42
C ALA A 19 -10.63 39.94 27.21
N GLN A 20 -10.27 40.52 26.06
CA GLN A 20 -9.84 39.76 24.89
C GLN A 20 -8.48 39.09 25.11
N GLU A 21 -7.58 39.75 25.85
CA GLU A 21 -6.30 39.18 26.27
C GLU A 21 -6.48 38.00 27.25
N ASP A 22 -7.42 38.10 28.18
CA ASP A 22 -7.77 37.00 29.09
C ASP A 22 -8.35 35.78 28.32
N SER A 23 -9.21 36.01 27.32
CA SER A 23 -9.76 34.96 26.44
C SER A 23 -8.67 34.28 25.61
N LEU A 24 -7.69 35.05 25.11
CA LEU A 24 -6.53 34.52 24.39
C LEU A 24 -5.72 33.54 25.26
N GLN A 25 -5.42 33.91 26.51
CA GLN A 25 -4.67 33.07 27.44
C GLN A 25 -5.42 31.77 27.79
N GLU A 26 -6.74 31.81 27.94
CA GLU A 26 -7.57 30.62 28.18
C GLU A 26 -7.56 29.64 26.98
N ILE A 27 -7.59 30.15 25.74
CA ILE A 27 -7.51 29.31 24.53
C ILE A 27 -6.14 28.64 24.44
N LEU A 28 -5.06 29.40 24.66
CA LEU A 28 -3.69 28.89 24.67
C LEU A 28 -3.49 27.82 25.77
N ALA A 29 -4.05 28.05 26.96
CA ALA A 29 -4.03 27.07 28.05
C ALA A 29 -4.78 25.78 27.69
N ALA A 30 -5.91 25.88 26.97
CA ALA A 30 -6.66 24.72 26.48
C ALA A 30 -5.87 23.91 25.44
N ILE A 31 -5.16 24.59 24.52
CA ILE A 31 -4.26 23.94 23.55
C ILE A 31 -3.13 23.22 24.29
N ASN A 32 -2.41 23.90 25.17
CA ASN A 32 -1.31 23.31 25.92
C ASN A 32 -1.75 22.05 26.70
N LYS A 33 -2.89 22.15 27.40
CA LYS A 33 -3.48 21.03 28.15
C LYS A 33 -3.79 19.84 27.25
N LEU A 34 -4.25 20.07 26.03
CA LEU A 34 -4.58 19.01 25.07
C LEU A 34 -3.30 18.34 24.53
N GLU A 35 -2.32 19.14 24.11
CA GLU A 35 -1.09 18.68 23.47
C GLU A 35 -0.15 17.97 24.45
N VAL A 36 -0.03 18.45 25.69
CA VAL A 36 0.71 17.73 26.76
C VAL A 36 0.08 16.36 27.04
N LYS A 37 -1.24 16.25 26.95
CA LYS A 37 -1.96 15.00 27.25
C LYS A 37 -1.98 14.01 26.07
N SER A 38 -2.03 14.50 24.84
CA SER A 38 -2.41 13.71 23.66
C SER A 38 -1.30 13.64 22.59
N GLU A 39 -0.05 13.87 23.02
CA GLU A 39 1.13 14.09 22.18
C GLU A 39 1.01 15.45 21.43
N PRO A 40 2.06 16.29 21.39
CA PRO A 40 2.05 17.53 20.61
C PRO A 40 2.08 17.21 19.11
N LYS A 41 0.92 16.92 18.54
CA LYS A 41 0.79 16.54 17.14
C LYS A 41 1.23 17.69 16.23
N CYS A 42 2.13 17.38 15.31
CA CYS A 42 2.59 18.28 14.25
C CYS A 42 1.53 18.43 13.15
N TYR A 43 1.78 19.36 12.22
CA TYR A 43 0.90 19.61 11.07
C TYR A 43 0.64 18.34 10.23
N ALA A 44 1.68 17.56 9.92
CA ALA A 44 1.56 16.38 9.08
C ALA A 44 0.72 15.27 9.75
N THR A 45 0.99 14.94 11.02
CA THR A 45 0.20 13.96 11.78
C THR A 45 -1.28 14.32 11.85
N ALA A 46 -1.58 15.61 12.03
CA ALA A 46 -2.96 16.08 12.05
C ALA A 46 -3.60 16.06 10.66
N SER A 47 -2.84 16.37 9.60
CA SER A 47 -3.31 16.33 8.21
C SER A 47 -3.60 14.89 7.73
N ARG A 48 -2.69 13.94 8.00
CA ARG A 48 -2.91 12.51 7.69
C ARG A 48 -4.11 11.94 8.43
N LEU A 49 -4.29 12.32 9.70
CA LEU A 49 -5.45 11.88 10.45
C LEU A 49 -6.75 12.25 9.71
N GLU A 50 -6.81 13.45 9.12
CA GLU A 50 -7.96 13.89 8.33
C GLU A 50 -8.09 13.16 7.00
N ASP A 51 -6.97 12.84 6.33
CA ASP A 51 -6.96 12.17 5.02
C ASP A 51 -7.55 10.75 5.07
N PHE A 52 -7.35 10.05 6.17
CA PHE A 52 -7.75 8.64 6.27
C PHE A 52 -8.88 8.39 7.26
N MET A 53 -9.44 9.44 7.84
CA MET A 53 -10.52 9.25 8.81
C MET A 53 -11.72 8.52 8.19
N PHE A 54 -11.97 8.71 6.88
CA PHE A 54 -13.07 8.08 6.16
C PHE A 54 -12.67 7.36 4.85
N GLY A 55 -11.40 7.42 4.42
CA GLY A 55 -10.84 6.54 3.38
C GLY A 55 -10.40 7.21 2.08
N THR A 56 -10.87 8.43 1.78
CA THR A 56 -10.41 9.25 0.65
C THR A 56 -9.61 10.46 1.16
N PRO A 57 -8.32 10.63 0.78
CA PRO A 57 -7.48 11.73 1.22
C PRO A 57 -7.99 13.11 0.78
N LEU A 58 -7.70 14.16 1.56
CA LEU A 58 -8.04 15.53 1.17
C LEU A 58 -6.97 16.12 0.26
N ASP A 59 -7.39 16.83 -0.77
CA ASP A 59 -6.49 17.74 -1.49
C ASP A 59 -6.01 18.88 -0.55
N ASN A 60 -4.80 19.40 -0.78
CA ASN A 60 -4.24 20.48 0.03
C ASN A 60 -5.12 21.73 0.02
N GLU A 61 -5.67 22.11 -1.14
CA GLU A 61 -6.55 23.28 -1.24
C GLU A 61 -7.89 23.01 -0.53
N ALA A 62 -8.38 21.76 -0.56
CA ALA A 62 -9.57 21.36 0.18
C ALA A 62 -9.36 21.48 1.69
N ARG A 63 -8.17 21.14 2.19
CA ARG A 63 -7.82 21.32 3.61
C ARG A 63 -7.80 22.78 4.02
N PHE A 64 -7.20 23.65 3.21
CA PHE A 64 -7.19 25.10 3.47
C PHE A 64 -8.61 25.67 3.47
N ALA A 65 -9.43 25.29 2.48
CA ALA A 65 -10.83 25.68 2.41
C ALA A 65 -11.60 25.21 3.66
N LYS A 66 -11.40 23.96 4.11
CA LYS A 66 -11.98 23.43 5.35
C LYS A 66 -11.57 24.24 6.58
N ASN A 67 -10.30 24.64 6.71
CA ASN A 67 -9.85 25.47 7.83
C ASN A 67 -10.49 26.88 7.80
N ILE A 68 -10.67 27.48 6.62
CA ILE A 68 -11.39 28.75 6.45
C ILE A 68 -12.86 28.59 6.90
N LEU A 69 -13.53 27.54 6.42
CA LEU A 69 -14.92 27.24 6.75
C LEU A 69 -15.13 26.97 8.25
N GLN A 70 -14.16 26.35 8.93
CA GLN A 70 -14.15 26.22 10.39
C GLN A 70 -14.14 27.57 11.10
N LYS A 71 -13.30 28.50 10.63
CA LYS A 71 -13.21 29.85 11.21
C LYS A 71 -14.49 30.65 11.01
N GLU A 72 -15.08 30.59 9.82
CA GLU A 72 -16.37 31.25 9.53
C GLU A 72 -17.49 30.71 10.44
N LEU A 73 -17.52 29.39 10.65
CA LEU A 73 -18.47 28.77 11.57
C LEU A 73 -18.26 29.23 13.02
N ILE A 74 -17.00 29.31 13.46
CA ILE A 74 -16.68 29.83 14.80
C ILE A 74 -17.13 31.27 14.93
N GLU A 75 -16.82 32.15 13.97
CA GLU A 75 -17.22 33.55 14.01
C GLU A 75 -18.74 33.67 14.13
N LEU A 76 -19.49 32.90 13.34
CA LEU A 76 -20.96 32.85 13.41
C LEU A 76 -21.46 32.43 14.81
N LEU A 77 -20.92 31.34 15.36
CA LEU A 77 -21.30 30.84 16.68
C LEU A 77 -20.95 31.82 17.80
N TRP A 78 -19.77 32.44 17.71
CA TRP A 78 -19.28 33.41 18.68
C TRP A 78 -20.11 34.71 18.65
N GLN A 79 -20.50 35.19 17.47
CA GLN A 79 -21.41 36.33 17.30
C GLN A 79 -22.78 36.03 17.94
N ARG A 80 -23.37 34.87 17.64
CA ARG A 80 -24.65 34.45 18.23
C ARG A 80 -24.57 34.33 19.75
N ALA A 81 -23.51 33.72 20.26
CA ALA A 81 -23.30 33.55 21.69
C ALA A 81 -23.04 34.88 22.42
N SER A 82 -22.34 35.83 21.78
CA SER A 82 -22.15 37.19 22.30
C SER A 82 -23.49 37.92 22.41
N ALA A 83 -24.34 37.83 21.39
CA ALA A 83 -25.67 38.42 21.42
C ALA A 83 -26.56 37.80 22.52
N ALA A 84 -26.48 36.48 22.73
CA ALA A 84 -27.18 35.79 23.80
C ALA A 84 -26.70 36.25 25.19
N ALA A 85 -25.38 36.31 25.41
CA ALA A 85 -24.78 36.77 26.65
C ALA A 85 -25.15 38.22 26.98
N LEU A 86 -25.09 39.13 26.00
CA LEU A 86 -25.49 40.52 26.17
C LEU A 86 -26.98 40.66 26.54
N LYS A 87 -27.85 39.84 25.94
CA LYS A 87 -29.29 39.80 26.29
C LYS A 87 -29.50 39.37 27.75
N GLN A 88 -28.63 38.50 28.26
CA GLN A 88 -28.62 38.03 29.65
C GLN A 88 -27.82 38.96 30.60
N LYS A 89 -27.25 40.05 30.08
CA LYS A 89 -26.40 41.01 30.80
C LYS A 89 -25.11 40.39 31.35
N GLU A 90 -24.60 39.38 30.69
CA GLU A 90 -23.32 38.76 31.00
C GLU A 90 -22.19 39.45 30.22
N SER A 91 -21.01 39.55 30.83
CA SER A 91 -19.82 40.14 30.23
C SER A 91 -18.84 39.11 29.67
N VAL A 92 -19.18 37.82 29.78
CA VAL A 92 -18.39 36.66 29.32
C VAL A 92 -19.36 35.65 28.72
N ILE A 93 -18.93 34.91 27.70
CA ILE A 93 -19.72 33.84 27.10
C ILE A 93 -19.55 32.56 27.92
N LEU A 94 -20.66 32.03 28.43
CA LEU A 94 -20.75 30.73 29.09
C LEU A 94 -21.06 29.60 28.10
N ALA A 95 -20.81 28.35 28.51
CA ALA A 95 -21.09 27.15 27.71
C ALA A 95 -22.55 27.11 27.19
N SER A 96 -23.52 27.49 28.01
CA SER A 96 -24.95 27.52 27.64
C SER A 96 -25.26 28.43 26.45
N HIS A 97 -24.49 29.51 26.24
CA HIS A 97 -24.67 30.38 25.09
C HIS A 97 -24.16 29.74 23.78
N ILE A 98 -23.09 28.95 23.87
CA ILE A 98 -22.58 28.18 22.72
C ILE A 98 -23.57 27.05 22.39
N GLU A 99 -24.10 26.35 23.38
CA GLU A 99 -25.14 25.33 23.19
C GLU A 99 -26.39 25.94 22.53
N GLU A 100 -26.86 27.11 23.00
CA GLU A 100 -27.98 27.82 22.39
C GLU A 100 -27.69 28.22 20.93
N ALA A 101 -26.48 28.72 20.64
CA ALA A 101 -26.07 29.10 19.29
C ALA A 101 -25.96 27.89 18.33
N ALA A 102 -25.47 26.75 18.82
CA ALA A 102 -25.23 25.53 18.05
C ALA A 102 -26.48 24.65 17.88
N ALA A 103 -27.49 24.78 18.75
CA ALA A 103 -28.73 23.98 18.69
C ALA A 103 -29.48 24.07 17.36
N GLN A 104 -29.22 25.12 16.56
CA GLN A 104 -29.79 25.30 15.22
C GLN A 104 -29.04 24.54 14.11
N LEU A 105 -27.81 24.09 14.37
CA LEU A 105 -26.98 23.37 13.38
C LEU A 105 -27.31 21.87 13.38
N PHE A 106 -27.31 21.26 14.56
CA PHE A 106 -27.59 19.83 14.69
C PHE A 106 -28.01 19.48 16.12
N THR A 107 -28.72 18.35 16.26
CA THR A 107 -28.98 17.72 17.55
C THR A 107 -28.17 16.44 17.67
N ILE A 108 -27.61 16.20 18.85
CA ILE A 108 -26.76 15.03 19.12
C ILE A 108 -27.52 14.07 20.03
N SER A 109 -27.58 12.80 19.65
CA SER A 109 -27.96 11.70 20.55
C SER A 109 -26.91 10.60 20.51
N LYS A 110 -26.99 9.63 21.43
CA LYS A 110 -26.13 8.44 21.43
C LYS A 110 -26.96 7.20 21.21
N ASP A 111 -26.41 6.25 20.46
CA ASP A 111 -26.98 4.91 20.33
C ASP A 111 -26.51 3.95 21.44
N ASP A 112 -27.02 2.72 21.41
CA ASP A 112 -26.73 1.67 22.39
C ASP A 112 -25.26 1.21 22.39
N LYS A 113 -24.52 1.47 21.30
CA LYS A 113 -23.08 1.15 21.15
C LYS A 113 -22.18 2.31 21.58
N GLY A 114 -22.76 3.46 21.88
CA GLY A 114 -22.09 4.69 22.30
C GLY A 114 -21.61 5.57 21.15
N HIS A 115 -22.03 5.31 19.91
CA HIS A 115 -21.79 6.20 18.76
C HIS A 115 -22.72 7.42 18.83
N TRP A 116 -22.32 8.50 18.18
CA TRP A 116 -23.09 9.73 18.15
C TRP A 116 -23.96 9.79 16.90
N GLN A 117 -25.24 10.09 17.07
CA GLN A 117 -26.20 10.35 16.01
C GLN A 117 -26.41 11.85 15.91
N LEU A 118 -25.90 12.45 14.84
CA LEU A 118 -26.04 13.87 14.53
C LEU A 118 -27.22 14.02 13.58
N LYS A 119 -28.31 14.62 14.06
CA LYS A 119 -29.46 14.96 13.23
C LYS A 119 -29.35 16.42 12.81
N LEU A 120 -29.18 16.62 11.50
CA LEU A 120 -29.02 17.91 10.86
C LEU A 120 -30.38 18.59 10.62
N SER A 121 -30.35 19.87 10.27
CA SER A 121 -31.54 20.70 10.04
C SER A 121 -32.45 20.23 8.89
N ASP A 122 -31.94 19.44 7.96
CA ASP A 122 -32.65 18.84 6.82
C ASP A 122 -33.24 17.44 7.10
N GLN A 123 -33.12 16.95 8.34
CA GLN A 123 -33.47 15.61 8.79
C GLN A 123 -32.53 14.47 8.36
N GLN A 124 -31.37 14.75 7.75
CA GLN A 124 -30.34 13.74 7.56
C GLN A 124 -29.72 13.38 8.92
N SER A 125 -29.55 12.08 9.18
CA SER A 125 -28.91 11.57 10.40
C SER A 125 -27.56 10.96 10.04
N ILE A 126 -26.51 11.43 10.71
CA ILE A 126 -25.13 10.98 10.47
C ILE A 126 -24.63 10.30 11.73
N THR A 127 -24.12 9.08 11.58
CA THR A 127 -23.46 8.36 12.66
C THR A 127 -21.97 8.72 12.68
N ILE A 128 -21.49 9.27 13.78
CA ILE A 128 -20.07 9.51 14.05
C ILE A 128 -19.61 8.46 15.06
N HIS A 129 -18.61 7.65 14.68
CA HIS A 129 -18.17 6.58 15.57
C HIS A 129 -17.41 7.14 16.76
N LYS A 130 -17.44 6.39 17.87
CA LYS A 130 -16.83 6.85 19.11
C LYS A 130 -15.31 6.99 18.98
N ASP A 131 -14.73 6.14 18.15
CA ASP A 131 -13.31 6.08 17.85
C ASP A 131 -12.89 7.24 16.95
N ASP A 132 -13.65 7.57 15.89
CA ASP A 132 -13.41 8.73 15.01
C ASP A 132 -13.37 10.02 15.81
N LYS A 133 -14.40 10.26 16.65
CA LYS A 133 -14.43 11.45 17.50
C LYS A 133 -13.31 11.43 18.54
N ARG A 134 -12.95 10.28 19.11
CA ARG A 134 -11.81 10.18 20.05
C ARG A 134 -10.50 10.57 19.36
N GLN A 135 -10.28 10.07 18.14
CA GLN A 135 -9.08 10.35 17.36
C GLN A 135 -9.05 11.82 16.93
N TYR A 136 -10.11 12.34 16.32
CA TYR A 136 -10.17 13.75 15.91
C TYR A 136 -10.07 14.71 17.10
N ALA A 137 -10.68 14.38 18.24
CA ALA A 137 -10.61 15.24 19.42
C ALA A 137 -9.20 15.30 20.06
N SER A 138 -8.29 14.39 19.68
CA SER A 138 -6.91 14.38 20.17
C SER A 138 -6.00 15.41 19.49
N ILE A 139 -6.41 15.99 18.36
CA ILE A 139 -5.68 17.10 17.72
C ILE A 139 -6.27 18.45 18.14
N ALA A 140 -5.43 19.48 18.19
CA ALA A 140 -5.84 20.84 18.57
C ALA A 140 -6.45 21.66 17.42
N TYR A 141 -6.81 21.06 16.28
CA TYR A 141 -7.33 21.79 15.09
C TYR A 141 -8.50 22.71 15.39
N SER A 142 -9.54 22.20 16.06
CA SER A 142 -10.69 23.03 16.45
C SER A 142 -10.30 24.17 17.39
N LEU A 143 -9.33 23.95 18.30
CA LEU A 143 -8.83 25.01 19.18
C LEU A 143 -7.97 26.04 18.42
N ARG A 144 -7.20 25.59 17.41
CA ARG A 144 -6.45 26.48 16.52
C ARG A 144 -7.37 27.35 15.68
N ALA A 145 -8.49 26.82 15.20
CA ALA A 145 -9.50 27.61 14.51
C ALA A 145 -10.08 28.69 15.44
N VAL A 146 -10.38 28.35 16.71
CA VAL A 146 -10.84 29.33 17.71
C VAL A 146 -9.77 30.40 17.97
N LEU A 147 -8.50 29.99 18.08
CA LEU A 147 -7.37 30.91 18.25
C LEU A 147 -7.18 31.82 17.03
N ALA A 148 -7.37 31.30 15.81
CA ALA A 148 -7.27 32.06 14.57
C ALA A 148 -8.35 33.14 14.49
N VAL A 149 -9.58 32.83 14.89
CA VAL A 149 -10.66 33.83 14.98
C VAL A 149 -10.35 34.88 16.05
N GLN A 150 -9.85 34.48 17.22
CA GLN A 150 -9.42 35.41 18.27
C GLN A 150 -8.32 36.37 17.77
N GLN A 151 -7.36 35.89 16.98
CA GLN A 151 -6.33 36.72 16.35
C GLN A 151 -6.93 37.69 15.31
N ASP A 152 -7.77 37.19 14.40
CA ASP A 152 -8.42 38.00 13.37
C ASP A 152 -9.24 39.15 14.01
N MET A 153 -9.87 38.91 15.16
CA MET A 153 -10.61 39.92 15.92
C MET A 153 -9.71 41.03 16.49
N LEU A 154 -8.55 40.66 17.04
CA LEU A 154 -7.57 41.62 17.59
C LEU A 154 -6.99 42.52 16.48
N VAL A 155 -6.81 41.97 15.28
CA VAL A 155 -6.24 42.69 14.12
C VAL A 155 -7.28 43.56 13.39
N ASN A 156 -8.55 43.19 13.41
CA ASN A 156 -9.59 43.89 12.64
C ASN A 156 -10.26 45.07 13.38
N PHE A 157 -10.03 45.26 14.69
CA PHE A 157 -10.53 46.39 15.51
C PHE A 157 -12.07 46.65 15.49
N GLU A 158 -12.88 45.82 14.81
CA GLU A 158 -14.31 46.04 14.54
C GLU A 158 -15.24 44.90 15.03
N SER A 159 -14.96 44.23 16.15
CA SER A 159 -15.85 43.14 16.64
C SER A 159 -16.50 43.45 18.00
N ASP A 160 -17.83 43.36 18.07
CA ASP A 160 -18.66 43.41 19.30
C ASP A 160 -18.67 42.08 20.08
N LEU A 161 -17.65 41.24 19.91
CA LEU A 161 -17.61 39.89 20.47
C LEU A 161 -17.14 39.89 21.93
N LEU A 162 -17.87 39.16 22.77
CA LEU A 162 -17.54 38.99 24.19
C LEU A 162 -16.48 37.88 24.40
N PRO A 163 -15.64 37.97 25.45
CA PRO A 163 -14.63 36.95 25.77
C PRO A 163 -15.28 35.59 26.11
N LEU A 164 -14.56 34.50 25.84
CA LEU A 164 -15.02 33.13 26.15
C LEU A 164 -14.56 32.71 27.56
N SER A 165 -15.44 32.03 28.30
CA SER A 165 -15.02 31.27 29.48
C SER A 165 -14.36 29.94 29.08
N THR A 166 -13.56 29.34 29.97
CA THR A 166 -12.92 28.02 29.73
C THR A 166 -13.92 26.95 29.28
N LEU A 167 -15.11 26.88 29.93
CA LEU A 167 -16.15 25.93 29.56
C LEU A 167 -16.80 26.24 28.21
N ALA A 168 -16.88 27.51 27.82
CA ALA A 168 -17.36 27.90 26.49
C ALA A 168 -16.37 27.49 25.40
N ILE A 169 -15.05 27.60 25.65
CA ILE A 169 -13.99 27.12 24.74
C ILE A 169 -14.13 25.61 24.51
N ASP A 170 -14.26 24.82 25.58
CA ASP A 170 -14.43 23.36 25.50
C ASP A 170 -15.71 22.98 24.73
N THR A 171 -16.80 23.72 24.95
CA THR A 171 -18.08 23.50 24.27
C THR A 171 -17.98 23.84 22.78
N LEU A 172 -17.38 24.98 22.44
CA LEU A 172 -17.18 25.43 21.07
C LEU A 172 -16.28 24.47 20.29
N LYS A 173 -15.17 24.00 20.91
CA LYS A 173 -14.32 22.96 20.35
C LYS A 173 -15.11 21.68 20.04
N ASN A 174 -15.90 21.19 21.00
CA ASN A 174 -16.65 19.95 20.81
C ASN A 174 -17.71 20.07 19.71
N THR A 175 -18.41 21.20 19.63
CA THR A 175 -19.35 21.49 18.56
C THR A 175 -18.64 21.47 17.20
N LEU A 176 -17.48 22.10 17.09
CA LEU A 176 -16.72 22.15 15.84
C LEU A 176 -16.17 20.79 15.41
N ASP A 177 -15.67 19.98 16.35
CA ASP A 177 -15.22 18.62 16.07
C ASP A 177 -16.34 17.79 15.44
N PHE A 178 -17.56 17.84 15.99
CA PHE A 178 -18.71 17.10 15.47
C PHE A 178 -19.12 17.58 14.08
N TYR A 179 -19.16 18.90 13.87
CA TYR A 179 -19.52 19.48 12.59
C TYR A 179 -18.52 19.11 11.51
N THR A 180 -17.22 19.19 11.83
CA THR A 180 -16.15 18.87 10.88
C THR A 180 -16.14 17.39 10.54
N LEU A 181 -16.31 16.51 11.52
CA LEU A 181 -16.44 15.07 11.30
C LEU A 181 -17.61 14.73 10.36
N ALA A 182 -18.75 15.40 10.54
CA ALA A 182 -19.89 15.24 9.64
C ALA A 182 -19.55 15.71 8.22
N ALA A 183 -18.93 16.89 8.07
CA ALA A 183 -18.54 17.43 6.79
C ALA A 183 -17.53 16.53 6.05
N LEU A 184 -16.50 16.05 6.75
CA LEU A 184 -15.50 15.15 6.17
C LEU A 184 -16.12 13.83 5.73
N LYS A 185 -17.02 13.24 6.54
CA LYS A 185 -17.69 11.97 6.20
C LYS A 185 -18.59 12.10 4.97
N ILE A 186 -19.35 13.19 4.85
CA ILE A 186 -20.19 13.41 3.67
C ILE A 186 -19.34 13.69 2.43
N ALA A 187 -18.29 14.52 2.56
CA ALA A 187 -17.42 14.87 1.44
C ALA A 187 -16.66 13.65 0.90
N ASP A 188 -16.19 12.77 1.78
CA ASP A 188 -15.60 11.46 1.45
C ASP A 188 -16.58 10.58 0.66
N ASN A 189 -17.82 10.43 1.15
CA ASN A 189 -18.85 9.67 0.43
C ASN A 189 -19.15 10.25 -0.96
N LYS A 190 -19.17 11.58 -1.10
CA LYS A 190 -19.34 12.22 -2.41
C LYS A 190 -18.18 11.92 -3.36
N ALA A 191 -16.94 12.00 -2.87
CA ALA A 191 -15.75 11.67 -3.65
C ALA A 191 -15.80 10.20 -4.11
N LYS A 192 -16.16 9.27 -3.23
CA LYS A 192 -16.33 7.83 -3.57
C LYS A 192 -17.41 7.60 -4.62
N ILE A 193 -18.58 8.23 -4.51
CA ILE A 193 -19.66 8.12 -5.50
C ILE A 193 -19.22 8.64 -6.87
N ASN A 194 -18.34 9.64 -6.91
CA ASN A 194 -17.85 10.26 -8.12
C ASN A 194 -16.55 9.62 -8.67
N ASP A 195 -16.05 8.55 -8.05
CA ASP A 195 -14.76 7.92 -8.38
C ASP A 195 -13.56 8.90 -8.34
N GLU A 196 -13.59 9.83 -7.39
CA GLU A 196 -12.53 10.82 -7.18
C GLU A 196 -11.46 10.26 -6.22
N ARG A 197 -10.19 10.30 -6.65
CA ARG A 197 -9.04 9.85 -5.81
C ARG A 197 -8.78 10.72 -4.59
N LEU A 198 -9.27 11.96 -4.57
CA LEU A 198 -9.09 12.95 -3.51
C LEU A 198 -10.41 13.69 -3.24
N VAL A 199 -10.67 14.05 -1.99
CA VAL A 199 -11.73 15.00 -1.64
C VAL A 199 -11.28 16.39 -2.09
N SER A 200 -11.95 16.94 -3.11
CA SER A 200 -11.62 18.26 -3.66
C SER A 200 -12.20 19.41 -2.84
N THR A 201 -11.70 20.63 -3.10
CA THR A 201 -12.24 21.89 -2.58
C THR A 201 -13.75 22.02 -2.85
N THR A 202 -14.22 21.52 -3.98
CA THR A 202 -15.64 21.55 -4.34
C THR A 202 -16.46 20.62 -3.44
N ASN A 203 -16.02 19.38 -3.20
CA ASN A 203 -16.75 18.43 -2.35
C ASN A 203 -16.92 18.99 -0.94
N ILE A 204 -15.83 19.51 -0.36
CA ILE A 204 -15.86 19.99 1.04
C ILE A 204 -16.67 21.29 1.18
N THR A 205 -16.53 22.23 0.25
CA THR A 205 -17.24 23.52 0.30
C THR A 205 -18.74 23.35 0.10
N GLN A 206 -19.17 22.54 -0.88
CA GLN A 206 -20.58 22.25 -1.10
C GLN A 206 -21.20 21.53 0.10
N THR A 207 -20.50 20.53 0.63
CA THR A 207 -20.94 19.79 1.82
C THR A 207 -21.09 20.72 3.02
N TRP A 208 -20.13 21.61 3.25
CA TRP A 208 -20.19 22.55 4.36
C TRP A 208 -21.39 23.51 4.26
N GLN A 209 -21.71 23.96 3.05
CA GLN A 209 -22.87 24.82 2.76
C GLN A 209 -24.19 24.09 2.98
N GLU A 210 -24.30 22.85 2.49
CA GLU A 210 -25.48 21.99 2.69
C GLU A 210 -25.76 21.79 4.19
N LEU A 211 -24.70 21.57 4.99
CA LEU A 211 -24.81 21.41 6.43
C LEU A 211 -25.26 22.70 7.17
N LEU A 212 -24.96 23.89 6.65
CA LEU A 212 -25.34 25.18 7.28
C LEU A 212 -26.81 25.58 7.02
N ALA A 213 -27.46 24.99 6.01
CA ALA A 213 -28.81 25.35 5.56
C ALA A 213 -29.03 26.87 5.31
N THR A 214 -27.98 27.58 4.90
CA THR A 214 -28.03 28.98 4.47
C THR A 214 -27.79 29.11 2.97
N GLU A 215 -28.33 30.15 2.33
CA GLU A 215 -28.01 30.48 0.93
C GLU A 215 -26.49 30.53 0.70
N PRO A 216 -26.02 30.21 -0.53
CA PRO A 216 -24.59 30.15 -0.82
C PRO A 216 -23.92 31.42 -0.30
N LEU A 217 -22.85 31.24 0.48
CA LEU A 217 -21.89 32.30 0.69
C LEU A 217 -21.40 32.66 -0.71
N ASN A 218 -21.88 33.77 -1.23
CA ASN A 218 -21.45 34.31 -2.50
C ASN A 218 -19.91 34.28 -2.50
N GLU A 219 -19.30 33.47 -3.35
CA GLU A 219 -17.85 33.51 -3.63
C GLU A 219 -17.42 34.92 -4.12
N ASN A 220 -18.38 35.83 -4.35
CA ASN A 220 -18.18 37.21 -4.75
C ASN A 220 -18.56 38.26 -3.70
N ALA A 221 -18.76 37.91 -2.42
CA ALA A 221 -19.20 38.88 -1.41
C ALA A 221 -18.26 38.99 -0.19
N LYS A 222 -16.95 39.10 -0.40
CA LYS A 222 -16.02 39.89 0.46
C LYS A 222 -14.57 40.05 -0.05
N THR A 223 -14.29 39.93 -1.35
CA THR A 223 -12.92 40.12 -1.89
C THR A 223 -12.84 40.94 -3.18
N GLN A 224 -13.73 41.91 -3.40
CA GLN A 224 -13.53 42.87 -4.50
C GLN A 224 -13.76 44.36 -4.19
N ASP A 225 -14.14 44.76 -2.97
CA ASP A 225 -14.38 46.18 -2.66
C ASP A 225 -13.34 46.86 -1.72
N ALA A 226 -12.14 46.27 -1.58
CA ALA A 226 -11.02 46.93 -0.89
C ALA A 226 -9.70 46.99 -1.69
N LEU A 227 -9.69 46.58 -2.96
CA LEU A 227 -8.52 46.70 -3.84
C LEU A 227 -8.42 48.12 -4.44
N ALA A 228 -8.24 49.14 -3.59
CA ALA A 228 -7.87 50.49 -4.04
C ALA A 228 -7.16 51.37 -3.00
N SER A 229 -6.95 50.89 -1.77
CA SER A 229 -6.13 51.60 -0.77
C SER A 229 -5.20 50.61 -0.09
N GLY A 230 -3.89 50.70 -0.38
CA GLY A 230 -2.89 49.87 0.28
C GLY A 230 -2.97 50.04 1.80
N PHE A 231 -2.92 48.93 2.54
CA PHE A 231 -2.71 48.95 3.99
C PHE A 231 -1.33 49.54 4.29
N ASP A 232 -1.26 50.41 5.30
CA ASP A 232 0.02 50.92 5.81
C ASP A 232 0.57 49.92 6.82
N TYR A 233 1.49 49.05 6.38
CA TYR A 233 2.09 48.03 7.22
C TYR A 233 3.17 48.65 8.11
N SER A 234 3.02 48.51 9.43
CA SER A 234 4.01 48.92 10.42
C SER A 234 4.70 47.69 11.03
N PRO A 235 5.97 47.81 11.48
CA PRO A 235 6.64 46.70 12.16
C PRO A 235 5.87 46.21 13.38
N ILE A 236 5.82 44.90 13.58
CA ILE A 236 5.13 44.23 14.69
C ILE A 236 6.08 43.30 15.46
N GLU A 237 5.72 43.01 16.70
CA GLU A 237 6.23 41.88 17.46
C GLU A 237 5.21 40.72 17.36
N PRO A 238 5.59 39.53 16.85
CA PRO A 238 4.66 38.42 16.60
C PRO A 238 4.33 37.69 17.92
N THR A 239 3.60 38.40 18.79
CA THR A 239 3.38 38.02 20.18
C THR A 239 2.65 36.68 20.33
N LEU A 240 1.67 36.39 19.47
CA LEU A 240 0.93 35.13 19.48
C LEU A 240 1.81 33.97 19.02
N LEU A 241 2.58 34.16 17.96
CA LEU A 241 3.51 33.15 17.46
C LEU A 241 4.57 32.78 18.51
N LEU A 242 5.11 33.78 19.21
CA LEU A 242 6.06 33.55 20.32
C LEU A 242 5.42 32.74 21.45
N GLN A 243 4.18 33.08 21.85
CA GLN A 243 3.45 32.32 22.87
C GLN A 243 3.12 30.89 22.42
N MET A 244 2.75 30.69 21.15
CA MET A 244 2.54 29.36 20.57
C MET A 244 3.81 28.53 20.57
N ALA A 245 4.94 29.12 20.18
CA ALA A 245 6.24 28.45 20.18
C ALA A 245 6.65 28.02 21.59
N ASP A 246 6.48 28.88 22.60
CA ASP A 246 6.76 28.56 24.00
C ASP A 246 5.93 27.37 24.50
N ILE A 247 4.63 27.36 24.21
CA ILE A 247 3.71 26.26 24.56
C ILE A 247 4.12 24.97 23.86
N LYS A 248 4.45 25.04 22.56
CA LYS A 248 4.86 23.88 21.78
C LYS A 248 6.16 23.29 22.30
N LEU A 249 7.16 24.12 22.57
CA LEU A 249 8.44 23.68 23.11
C LEU A 249 8.29 23.07 24.50
N ASP A 250 7.44 23.63 25.36
CA ASP A 250 7.10 23.03 26.67
C ASP A 250 6.42 21.67 26.50
N ALA A 251 5.44 21.55 25.60
CA ALA A 251 4.75 20.30 25.31
C ALA A 251 5.70 19.22 24.77
N TYR A 252 6.57 19.56 23.80
CA TYR A 252 7.61 18.66 23.30
C TYR A 252 8.61 18.26 24.40
N ALA A 253 9.02 19.20 25.26
CA ALA A 253 9.96 18.89 26.35
C ALA A 253 9.35 17.91 27.37
N GLN A 254 8.08 18.11 27.73
CA GLN A 254 7.35 17.24 28.66
C GLN A 254 7.04 15.86 28.06
N TYR A 255 6.66 15.81 26.77
CA TYR A 255 6.38 14.58 26.06
C TYR A 255 7.63 13.71 25.90
N ASN A 256 8.75 14.30 25.46
CA ASN A 256 9.86 13.51 24.95
C ASN A 256 10.93 13.09 25.96
N LYS A 257 11.01 13.70 27.17
CA LYS A 257 12.18 13.56 28.06
C LYS A 257 13.50 13.47 27.27
N VAL A 258 13.65 14.39 26.29
CA VAL A 258 14.49 14.20 25.09
C VAL A 258 15.88 13.64 25.46
N SER A 259 16.15 12.39 25.06
CA SER A 259 17.50 11.86 25.13
C SER A 259 18.29 12.47 23.96
N ASN A 260 19.22 13.37 24.25
CA ASN A 260 20.14 13.90 23.23
C ASN A 260 20.86 12.78 22.44
N GLN A 261 21.02 11.60 23.04
CA GLN A 261 21.56 10.42 22.35
C GLN A 261 20.57 9.84 21.33
N LEU A 262 19.26 9.86 21.60
CA LEU A 262 18.22 9.40 20.67
C LEU A 262 18.08 10.36 19.48
N PHE A 263 18.13 11.66 19.71
CA PHE A 263 18.10 12.64 18.61
C PHE A 263 19.35 12.54 17.71
N LEU A 264 20.54 12.49 18.30
CA LEU A 264 21.79 12.27 17.54
C LEU A 264 21.82 10.91 16.84
N ARG A 265 21.18 9.89 17.42
CA ARG A 265 20.98 8.59 16.76
C ARG A 265 20.06 8.72 15.56
N ASN A 266 18.93 9.42 15.70
CA ASN A 266 17.97 9.58 14.62
C ASN A 266 18.57 10.36 13.45
N LEU A 267 19.39 11.37 13.73
CA LEU A 267 20.14 12.10 12.72
C LEU A 267 21.02 11.18 11.86
N GLN A 268 21.74 10.25 12.48
CA GLN A 268 22.62 9.32 11.77
C GLN A 268 21.86 8.25 10.98
N VAL A 269 20.84 7.65 11.59
CA VAL A 269 20.12 6.50 11.02
C VAL A 269 19.14 6.96 9.95
N TYR A 270 18.40 8.02 10.24
CA TYR A 270 17.22 8.42 9.47
C TYR A 270 17.53 9.61 8.57
N PHE A 271 18.20 10.67 9.06
CA PHE A 271 18.33 11.90 8.25
C PHE A 271 19.53 11.84 7.30
N ALA A 272 20.74 11.70 7.83
CA ALA A 272 21.97 11.73 7.03
C ALA A 272 22.38 10.36 6.49
N ARG A 273 21.90 9.26 7.08
CA ARG A 273 22.26 7.86 6.69
C ARG A 273 23.78 7.58 6.64
N VAL A 274 24.58 8.41 7.30
CA VAL A 274 26.04 8.33 7.41
C VAL A 274 26.47 8.61 8.86
N THR A 275 27.70 8.21 9.20
CA THR A 275 28.17 8.26 10.60
C THR A 275 28.42 9.70 11.06
N TRP A 276 28.04 10.01 12.31
CA TRP A 276 28.36 11.29 12.95
C TRP A 276 29.86 11.39 13.31
N PRO A 277 30.48 12.58 13.30
CA PRO A 277 31.87 12.73 13.73
C PRO A 277 32.08 12.28 15.18
N LYS A 278 33.27 11.71 15.44
CA LYS A 278 33.68 11.27 16.78
C LYS A 278 34.22 12.42 17.63
N GLU A 279 34.83 13.41 16.98
CA GLU A 279 35.43 14.56 17.65
C GLU A 279 34.36 15.59 18.00
N LYS A 280 34.33 16.00 19.27
CA LYS A 280 33.33 16.96 19.76
C LYS A 280 33.38 18.28 18.99
N ALA A 281 34.56 18.78 18.64
CA ALA A 281 34.71 20.02 17.89
C ALA A 281 34.07 19.95 16.48
N GLU A 282 34.18 18.80 15.81
CA GLU A 282 33.54 18.58 14.49
C GLU A 282 32.02 18.46 14.64
N SER A 283 31.56 17.76 15.69
CA SER A 283 30.13 17.69 16.03
C SER A 283 29.54 19.07 16.32
N ASP A 284 30.22 19.88 17.13
CA ASP A 284 29.78 21.23 17.50
C ASP A 284 29.71 22.14 16.26
N GLU A 285 30.65 22.00 15.32
CA GLU A 285 30.64 22.75 14.06
C GLU A 285 29.50 22.32 13.13
N ILE A 286 29.20 21.01 13.02
CA ILE A 286 28.04 20.53 12.25
C ILE A 286 26.74 21.09 12.84
N ILE A 287 26.56 21.03 14.16
CA ILE A 287 25.36 21.54 14.83
C ILE A 287 25.20 23.04 14.58
N LYS A 288 26.31 23.78 14.67
CA LYS A 288 26.32 25.23 14.41
C LYS A 288 25.93 25.54 12.97
N VAL A 289 26.61 24.94 11.98
CA VAL A 289 26.34 25.20 10.55
C VAL A 289 24.93 24.77 10.17
N PHE A 290 24.49 23.60 10.64
CA PHE A 290 23.11 23.16 10.44
C PHE A 290 22.11 24.16 10.99
N GLY A 291 22.31 24.61 12.24
CA GLY A 291 21.42 25.58 12.87
C GLY A 291 21.39 26.94 12.17
N GLU A 292 22.54 27.42 11.69
CA GLU A 292 22.62 28.64 10.88
C GLU A 292 21.83 28.50 9.56
N LEU A 293 22.03 27.41 8.83
CA LEU A 293 21.36 27.15 7.54
C LEU A 293 19.83 27.02 7.69
N VAL A 294 19.37 26.27 8.71
CA VAL A 294 17.92 26.08 8.93
C VAL A 294 17.28 27.36 9.48
N ALA A 295 17.97 28.13 10.32
CA ALA A 295 17.47 29.43 10.79
C ALA A 295 17.38 30.45 9.63
N ASP A 296 18.37 30.46 8.73
CA ASP A 296 18.34 31.29 7.52
C ASP A 296 17.16 30.93 6.61
N PHE A 297 16.95 29.63 6.35
CA PHE A 297 15.78 29.15 5.61
C PHE A 297 14.47 29.54 6.30
N SER A 298 14.38 29.39 7.63
CA SER A 298 13.19 29.74 8.41
C SER A 298 12.84 31.23 8.26
N ARG A 299 13.87 32.10 8.28
CA ARG A 299 13.72 33.53 8.06
C ARG A 299 13.23 33.83 6.65
N GLU A 300 13.84 33.23 5.62
CA GLU A 300 13.43 33.44 4.23
C GLU A 300 11.98 32.99 3.99
N LEU A 301 11.61 31.81 4.50
CA LEU A 301 10.27 31.25 4.40
C LEU A 301 9.22 32.17 5.04
N TYR A 302 9.49 32.69 6.24
CA TYR A 302 8.60 33.65 6.92
C TYR A 302 8.44 34.94 6.11
N LEU A 303 9.55 35.60 5.76
CA LEU A 303 9.54 36.90 5.09
C LEU A 303 8.90 36.82 3.70
N GLY A 304 9.11 35.70 3.01
CA GLY A 304 8.46 35.41 1.74
C GLY A 304 6.96 35.28 1.84
N ALA A 305 6.48 34.45 2.76
CA ALA A 305 5.04 34.26 2.97
C ALA A 305 4.36 35.56 3.43
N GLN A 306 5.03 36.35 4.28
CA GLN A 306 4.60 37.69 4.64
C GLN A 306 4.45 38.59 3.41
N GLN A 307 5.43 38.59 2.51
CA GLN A 307 5.37 39.42 1.30
C GLN A 307 4.22 38.98 0.37
N PHE A 308 3.97 37.68 0.25
CA PHE A 308 2.80 37.14 -0.47
C PHE A 308 1.49 37.66 0.14
N ALA A 309 1.32 37.51 1.45
CA ALA A 309 0.15 38.00 2.17
C ALA A 309 -0.04 39.52 2.01
N MET A 310 1.04 40.31 2.10
CA MET A 310 1.00 41.77 1.92
C MET A 310 0.58 42.17 0.50
N ASN A 311 1.06 41.44 -0.53
CA ASN A 311 0.71 41.67 -1.93
C ASN A 311 -0.78 41.39 -2.19
N ASP A 312 -1.34 40.40 -1.50
CA ASP A 312 -2.75 40.03 -1.56
C ASP A 312 -3.64 40.92 -0.67
N GLY A 313 -3.05 41.93 0.00
CA GLY A 313 -3.77 42.88 0.85
C GLY A 313 -4.25 42.27 2.18
N GLN A 314 -3.60 41.20 2.66
CA GLN A 314 -3.96 40.51 3.89
C GLN A 314 -3.32 41.16 5.13
N ARG A 315 -3.95 40.99 6.30
CA ARG A 315 -3.45 41.50 7.59
C ARG A 315 -2.75 40.45 8.46
N VAL A 316 -2.77 39.20 8.04
CA VAL A 316 -2.13 38.05 8.69
C VAL A 316 -1.67 37.08 7.59
N ILE A 317 -0.67 36.25 7.87
CA ILE A 317 -0.16 35.26 6.92
C ILE A 317 -1.05 34.00 7.01
N ARG A 318 -1.51 33.48 5.88
CA ARG A 318 -2.38 32.29 5.78
C ARG A 318 -1.60 31.06 5.28
N GLU A 319 -2.16 29.87 5.50
CA GLU A 319 -1.57 28.59 5.04
C GLU A 319 -1.22 28.61 3.56
N GLN A 320 -2.09 29.20 2.72
CA GLN A 320 -1.85 29.24 1.30
C GLN A 320 -0.66 30.14 0.90
N ASP A 321 -0.35 31.17 1.68
CA ASP A 321 0.83 32.02 1.45
C ASP A 321 2.11 31.23 1.74
N ILE A 322 2.11 30.47 2.85
CA ILE A 322 3.21 29.56 3.23
C ILE A 322 3.40 28.48 2.16
N TYR A 323 2.32 27.80 1.78
CA TYR A 323 2.36 26.73 0.78
C TYR A 323 2.89 27.22 -0.58
N LYS A 324 2.34 28.35 -1.08
CA LYS A 324 2.77 28.96 -2.36
C LYS A 324 4.25 29.37 -2.31
N TYR A 325 4.71 29.92 -1.19
CA TYR A 325 6.10 30.33 -1.06
C TYR A 325 7.03 29.13 -0.91
N ALA A 326 6.72 28.18 -0.02
CA ALA A 326 7.54 27.00 0.22
C ALA A 326 7.79 26.18 -1.05
N GLN A 327 6.76 26.01 -1.89
CA GLN A 327 6.88 25.30 -3.18
C GLN A 327 7.85 25.97 -4.16
N GLN A 328 8.24 27.24 -3.95
CA GLN A 328 9.27 27.91 -4.74
C GLN A 328 10.69 27.56 -4.29
N PHE A 329 10.88 27.10 -3.04
CA PHE A 329 12.19 26.86 -2.40
C PHE A 329 12.49 25.38 -2.16
N ILE A 330 11.47 24.61 -1.83
CA ILE A 330 11.54 23.17 -1.60
C ILE A 330 10.33 22.51 -2.27
N PRO A 331 10.24 22.53 -3.60
CA PRO A 331 9.10 21.95 -4.29
C PRO A 331 8.96 20.47 -3.94
N HIS A 332 7.81 20.06 -3.43
CA HIS A 332 7.59 18.71 -2.94
C HIS A 332 6.15 18.26 -3.10
N LYS A 333 5.96 16.94 -3.12
CA LYS A 333 4.66 16.28 -2.96
C LYS A 333 4.70 15.43 -1.70
N ILE A 334 3.62 15.47 -0.93
CA ILE A 334 3.40 14.56 0.19
C ILE A 334 2.48 13.45 -0.30
N ASN A 335 2.89 12.20 -0.12
CA ASN A 335 2.03 11.06 -0.39
C ASN A 335 1.12 10.76 0.80
N GLU A 336 0.28 9.76 0.65
CA GLU A 336 -0.70 9.37 1.64
C GLU A 336 -0.07 8.74 2.91
N TYR A 337 1.23 8.41 2.90
CA TYR A 337 1.96 7.95 4.08
C TYR A 337 2.67 9.07 4.86
N GLU A 338 2.45 10.34 4.47
CA GLU A 338 3.23 11.51 4.89
C GLU A 338 4.67 11.53 4.36
N ASP A 339 5.04 10.70 3.38
CA ASP A 339 6.39 10.79 2.81
C ASP A 339 6.49 11.97 1.85
N ALA A 340 7.63 12.65 1.86
CA ALA A 340 7.89 13.82 1.04
C ALA A 340 8.82 13.47 -0.14
N LEU A 341 8.28 13.59 -1.35
CA LEU A 341 9.06 13.56 -2.60
C LEU A 341 9.43 14.99 -3.00
N PHE A 342 10.70 15.34 -2.85
CA PHE A 342 11.26 16.63 -3.27
C PHE A 342 11.67 16.62 -4.74
N PHE A 343 11.49 17.77 -5.37
CA PHE A 343 11.78 18.06 -6.77
C PHE A 343 11.03 17.14 -7.77
N PRO A 344 9.70 16.94 -7.64
CA PRO A 344 8.95 15.92 -8.37
C PRO A 344 8.91 16.09 -9.91
N LYS A 345 9.31 17.24 -10.45
CA LYS A 345 9.45 17.47 -11.89
C LYS A 345 10.84 17.13 -12.45
N LEU A 346 11.80 16.80 -11.60
CA LEU A 346 13.14 16.38 -12.03
C LEU A 346 13.17 14.88 -12.34
N PRO A 347 14.18 14.40 -13.08
CA PRO A 347 14.46 12.97 -13.20
C PRO A 347 14.64 12.30 -11.82
N GLU A 348 14.30 11.03 -11.71
CA GLU A 348 14.29 10.26 -10.45
C GLU A 348 15.63 10.35 -9.70
N GLU A 349 16.76 10.32 -10.42
CA GLU A 349 18.10 10.44 -9.83
C GLU A 349 18.41 11.82 -9.20
N GLN A 350 17.55 12.81 -9.43
CA GLN A 350 17.62 14.15 -8.84
C GLN A 350 16.47 14.45 -7.88
N GLN A 351 15.53 13.51 -7.74
CA GLN A 351 14.50 13.58 -6.73
C GLN A 351 15.10 13.13 -5.39
N THR A 352 14.52 13.62 -4.30
CA THR A 352 14.90 13.17 -2.95
C THR A 352 13.65 12.74 -2.22
N TYR A 353 13.64 11.50 -1.75
CA TYR A 353 12.54 10.96 -0.96
C TYR A 353 12.88 11.02 0.52
N ILE A 354 11.93 11.50 1.32
CA ILE A 354 12.03 11.54 2.77
C ILE A 354 10.80 10.86 3.35
N GLU A 355 11.04 9.77 4.05
CA GLU A 355 10.00 8.98 4.69
C GLU A 355 9.41 9.73 5.90
N SER A 356 8.12 9.54 6.12
CA SER A 356 7.34 10.14 7.23
C SER A 356 7.97 9.90 8.60
N TYR A 357 8.50 8.70 8.82
CA TYR A 357 9.20 8.34 10.05
C TYR A 357 10.45 9.22 10.29
N ASP A 358 11.18 9.56 9.23
CA ASP A 358 12.36 10.41 9.33
C ASP A 358 11.93 11.84 9.69
N MET A 359 10.81 12.31 9.15
CA MET A 359 10.28 13.61 9.53
C MET A 359 9.74 13.64 10.96
N ASP A 360 9.00 12.60 11.39
CA ASP A 360 8.48 12.49 12.76
C ASP A 360 9.59 12.56 13.80
N ALA A 361 10.70 11.85 13.58
CA ALA A 361 11.85 11.89 14.47
C ALA A 361 12.48 13.29 14.61
N PHE A 362 12.38 14.14 13.57
CA PHE A 362 12.85 15.52 13.63
C PHE A 362 11.83 16.44 14.31
N ARG A 363 10.54 16.26 14.01
CA ARG A 363 9.43 17.02 14.59
C ARG A 363 9.32 16.78 16.09
N ASP A 364 9.45 15.53 16.53
CA ASP A 364 9.39 15.13 17.93
C ASP A 364 10.44 15.84 18.79
N ALA A 365 11.59 16.24 18.24
CA ALA A 365 12.59 16.98 18.99
C ALA A 365 12.18 18.45 19.29
N GLY A 366 11.14 18.98 18.63
CA GLY A 366 10.70 20.37 18.76
C GLY A 366 11.66 21.41 18.14
N VAL A 367 12.79 20.98 17.56
CA VAL A 367 13.86 21.87 17.07
C VAL A 367 13.43 22.78 15.91
N HIS A 368 12.46 22.36 15.12
CA HIS A 368 11.86 23.16 14.04
C HIS A 368 11.23 24.48 14.55
N TRP A 369 10.62 24.48 15.75
CA TRP A 369 10.15 25.70 16.41
C TRP A 369 11.31 26.57 16.90
N GLN A 370 12.39 25.95 17.40
CA GLN A 370 13.58 26.69 17.84
C GLN A 370 14.27 27.41 16.68
N TYR A 371 14.38 26.76 15.53
CA TYR A 371 14.98 27.36 14.33
C TYR A 371 14.10 28.46 13.74
N LEU A 372 12.77 28.34 13.82
CA LEU A 372 11.88 29.45 13.50
C LEU A 372 12.22 30.68 14.38
N LEU A 373 12.24 30.50 15.70
CA LEU A 373 12.55 31.58 16.64
C LEU A 373 13.94 32.17 16.40
N GLN A 374 14.94 31.33 16.12
CA GLN A 374 16.30 31.78 15.79
C GLN A 374 16.33 32.59 14.49
N GLY A 375 15.52 32.24 13.49
CA GLY A 375 15.44 32.95 12.22
C GLY A 375 14.77 34.32 12.32
N ILE A 376 13.75 34.46 13.17
CA ILE A 376 12.94 35.70 13.27
C ILE A 376 13.38 36.64 14.40
N ASN A 377 13.98 36.13 15.49
CA ASN A 377 14.48 36.95 16.59
C ASN A 377 15.88 37.53 16.27
N ASN A 378 15.94 38.41 15.29
CA ASN A 378 17.15 39.10 14.87
C ASN A 378 16.84 40.60 14.69
N ASP A 379 17.63 41.47 15.33
CA ASP A 379 17.46 42.93 15.33
C ASP A 379 17.45 43.55 13.90
N GLU A 380 17.95 42.83 12.90
CA GLU A 380 17.97 43.25 11.49
C GLU A 380 16.72 42.83 10.69
N VAL A 381 15.82 42.04 11.28
CA VAL A 381 14.62 41.50 10.62
C VAL A 381 13.39 42.31 11.03
N GLN A 382 12.67 42.84 10.02
CA GLN A 382 11.41 43.56 10.24
C GLN A 382 10.23 42.67 9.86
N LEU A 383 9.40 42.36 10.85
CA LEU A 383 8.15 41.62 10.69
C LEU A 383 6.99 42.61 10.63
N TYR A 384 6.06 42.38 9.72
CA TYR A 384 4.91 43.24 9.45
C TYR A 384 3.58 42.51 9.64
N LEU A 385 3.55 41.19 9.35
CA LEU A 385 2.39 40.34 9.52
C LEU A 385 2.76 39.15 10.38
N GLU A 386 1.81 38.73 11.20
CA GLU A 386 1.92 37.51 12.00
C GLU A 386 1.17 36.37 11.29
N PRO A 387 1.71 35.14 11.26
CA PRO A 387 0.96 34.01 10.74
C PRO A 387 -0.21 33.66 11.65
N ASP A 388 -1.29 33.18 11.05
CA ASP A 388 -2.36 32.56 11.83
C ASP A 388 -1.94 31.20 12.38
N PRO A 389 -2.66 30.66 13.38
CA PRO A 389 -2.27 29.41 14.03
C PRO A 389 -2.11 28.21 13.10
N PHE A 390 -2.81 28.15 11.97
CA PHE A 390 -2.64 27.06 11.00
C PHE A 390 -1.43 27.31 10.11
N ALA A 391 -1.26 28.56 9.64
CA ALA A 391 -0.09 28.99 8.88
C ALA A 391 1.21 28.79 9.67
N ALA A 392 1.20 29.03 10.99
CA ALA A 392 2.34 28.81 11.87
C ALA A 392 2.76 27.32 11.93
N GLU A 393 1.81 26.39 11.98
CA GLU A 393 2.09 24.95 11.97
C GLU A 393 2.65 24.48 10.62
N LEU A 394 2.07 24.95 9.51
CA LEU A 394 2.59 24.65 8.17
C LEU A 394 3.98 25.28 7.94
N LEU A 395 4.24 26.46 8.51
CA LEU A 395 5.53 27.12 8.44
C LEU A 395 6.62 26.24 9.06
N VAL A 396 6.41 25.78 10.30
CA VAL A 396 7.39 24.95 11.01
C VAL A 396 7.48 23.53 10.46
N GLU A 397 6.43 23.03 9.82
CA GLU A 397 6.46 21.77 9.06
C GLU A 397 7.44 21.85 7.89
N ASN A 398 7.39 22.93 7.12
CA ASN A 398 8.34 23.16 6.02
C ASN A 398 9.79 23.35 6.52
N ILE A 399 9.96 23.92 7.72
CA ILE A 399 11.27 24.00 8.38
C ILE A 399 11.79 22.60 8.74
N ALA A 400 10.93 21.72 9.26
CA ALA A 400 11.29 20.34 9.54
C ALA A 400 11.67 19.58 8.27
N GLN A 401 10.86 19.69 7.22
CA GLN A 401 11.11 19.12 5.90
C GLN A 401 12.47 19.56 5.33
N TYR A 402 12.77 20.86 5.38
CA TYR A 402 14.05 21.38 4.92
C TYR A 402 15.22 20.86 5.76
N GLY A 403 15.07 20.78 7.09
CA GLY A 403 16.10 20.26 7.98
C GLY A 403 16.48 18.81 7.65
N VAL A 404 15.49 17.94 7.43
CA VAL A 404 15.74 16.54 7.05
C VAL A 404 16.28 16.45 5.62
N LEU A 405 15.76 17.24 4.67
CA LEU A 405 16.24 17.31 3.29
C LEU A 405 17.72 17.69 3.21
N LEU A 406 18.12 18.68 4.01
CA LEU A 406 19.50 19.16 4.10
C LEU A 406 20.43 18.04 4.58
N PHE A 407 20.04 17.31 5.62
CA PHE A 407 20.82 16.16 6.09
C PHE A 407 20.83 15.01 5.08
N ARG A 408 19.70 14.71 4.44
CA ARG A 408 19.60 13.64 3.44
C ARG A 408 20.54 13.88 2.27
N ILE A 409 20.51 15.08 1.70
CA ILE A 409 21.38 15.46 0.58
C ILE A 409 22.84 15.55 1.05
N ALA A 410 23.12 16.04 2.26
CA ALA A 410 24.49 16.03 2.78
C ALA A 410 25.03 14.60 2.95
N GLY A 411 24.17 13.66 3.36
CA GLY A 411 24.46 12.23 3.39
C GLY A 411 24.76 11.64 2.02
N GLU A 412 23.93 11.96 1.03
CA GLU A 412 24.15 11.58 -0.38
C GLU A 412 25.52 12.07 -0.88
N LEU A 413 25.88 13.33 -0.57
CA LEU A 413 27.18 13.90 -0.95
C LEU A 413 28.36 13.21 -0.26
N VAL A 414 28.23 12.86 1.04
CA VAL A 414 29.24 12.09 1.78
C VAL A 414 29.50 10.74 1.09
N ILE A 415 28.43 10.05 0.69
CA ILE A 415 28.50 8.76 -0.01
C ILE A 415 29.14 8.93 -1.39
N ASN A 416 28.73 9.94 -2.15
CA ASN A 416 29.25 10.20 -3.51
C ASN A 416 30.74 10.59 -3.51
N ASP A 417 31.23 11.21 -2.44
CA ASP A 417 32.64 11.57 -2.24
C ASP A 417 33.48 10.43 -1.62
N ASP A 418 32.92 9.22 -1.50
CA ASP A 418 33.54 8.04 -0.89
C ASP A 418 34.07 8.34 0.53
N LYS A 419 33.23 9.01 1.34
CA LYS A 419 33.49 9.33 2.74
C LYS A 419 32.53 8.55 3.65
N GLU A 420 33.00 8.26 4.85
CA GLU A 420 32.21 7.51 5.84
C GLU A 420 31.48 8.40 6.87
N ARG A 421 31.84 9.69 6.95
CA ARG A 421 31.41 10.58 8.04
C ARG A 421 30.96 11.94 7.55
N LEU A 422 29.91 12.44 8.18
CA LEU A 422 29.41 13.79 7.96
C LEU A 422 30.40 14.84 8.46
N LYS A 423 30.49 15.94 7.71
CA LYS A 423 31.22 17.17 8.07
C LYS A 423 30.38 18.39 7.70
N ALA A 424 30.68 19.52 8.34
CA ALA A 424 29.94 20.77 8.13
C ALA A 424 29.95 21.23 6.65
N GLU A 425 31.05 20.99 5.93
CA GLU A 425 31.18 21.34 4.50
C GLU A 425 30.11 20.66 3.61
N PHE A 426 29.65 19.45 3.97
CA PHE A 426 28.61 18.74 3.22
C PHE A 426 27.22 19.35 3.43
N LEU A 427 26.96 20.01 4.57
CA LEU A 427 25.72 20.73 4.78
C LEU A 427 25.65 21.99 3.92
N THR A 428 26.75 22.74 3.83
CA THR A 428 26.85 23.89 2.93
C THR A 428 26.69 23.46 1.46
N ALA A 429 27.35 22.38 1.06
CA ALA A 429 27.19 21.83 -0.29
C ALA A 429 25.75 21.33 -0.56
N ALA A 430 25.10 20.72 0.43
CA ALA A 430 23.71 20.27 0.30
C ALA A 430 22.74 21.43 0.09
N GLN A 431 22.94 22.57 0.76
CA GLN A 431 22.15 23.78 0.51
C GLN A 431 22.28 24.23 -0.96
N GLU A 432 23.49 24.24 -1.51
CA GLU A 432 23.72 24.60 -2.91
C GLU A 432 23.02 23.64 -3.87
N VAL A 433 23.06 22.33 -3.59
CA VAL A 433 22.35 21.30 -4.37
C VAL A 433 20.83 21.51 -4.32
N ILE A 434 20.27 21.79 -3.15
CA ILE A 434 18.84 22.09 -2.99
C ILE A 434 18.45 23.30 -3.84
N ALA A 435 19.24 24.39 -3.78
CA ALA A 435 18.98 25.59 -4.58
C ALA A 435 19.06 25.32 -6.10
N GLN A 436 20.03 24.52 -6.53
CA GLN A 436 20.19 24.12 -7.93
C GLN A 436 19.02 23.24 -8.42
N ARG A 437 18.66 22.21 -7.66
CA ARG A 437 17.52 21.31 -7.97
C ARG A 437 16.22 22.09 -8.00
N THR A 438 16.01 23.02 -7.07
CA THR A 438 14.85 23.93 -7.06
C THR A 438 14.79 24.81 -8.31
N ALA A 439 15.90 25.46 -8.67
CA ALA A 439 15.95 26.30 -9.86
C ALA A 439 15.71 25.49 -11.14
N LEU A 440 16.19 24.25 -11.21
CA LEU A 440 15.93 23.34 -12.31
C LEU A 440 14.45 22.95 -12.34
N HIS A 441 13.91 22.49 -11.22
CA HIS A 441 12.51 22.09 -11.06
C HIS A 441 11.54 23.19 -11.52
N ASN A 442 11.81 24.44 -11.13
CA ASN A 442 10.97 25.59 -11.47
C ASN A 442 11.05 26.00 -12.95
N ARG A 443 12.13 25.63 -13.66
CA ARG A 443 12.27 25.83 -15.11
C ARG A 443 11.63 24.72 -15.93
N VAL A 444 11.48 23.52 -15.34
CA VAL A 444 10.77 22.41 -15.97
C VAL A 444 9.28 22.78 -16.02
N LYS A 445 8.77 23.02 -17.23
CA LYS A 445 7.32 23.13 -17.44
C LYS A 445 6.68 21.81 -16.98
N PRO A 446 5.53 21.83 -16.30
CA PRO A 446 4.83 20.60 -15.99
C PRO A 446 4.66 19.83 -17.30
N ASP A 447 5.23 18.63 -17.35
CA ASP A 447 5.03 17.76 -18.50
C ASP A 447 3.53 17.50 -18.60
N GLU A 448 2.89 18.01 -19.66
CA GLU A 448 1.80 17.26 -20.30
C GLU A 448 2.41 15.90 -20.59
N LYS A 449 2.15 14.91 -19.72
CA LYS A 449 2.66 13.53 -19.77
C LYS A 449 3.54 13.31 -21.00
N ARG A 450 4.81 13.72 -20.92
CA ARG A 450 5.76 13.32 -21.94
C ARG A 450 5.91 11.85 -21.70
N LYS A 451 5.25 11.05 -22.54
CA LYS A 451 5.73 9.72 -22.88
C LYS A 451 7.25 9.83 -22.97
N GLN A 452 7.95 9.21 -22.03
CA GLN A 452 9.40 9.11 -22.11
C GLN A 452 9.69 8.24 -23.34
N SER A 453 9.87 8.90 -24.48
CA SER A 453 10.58 8.33 -25.61
C SER A 453 12.05 8.67 -25.41
N ILE A 454 12.88 7.64 -25.23
CA ILE A 454 14.33 7.78 -25.24
C ILE A 454 14.74 8.16 -26.67
N GLY A 455 15.48 9.26 -26.80
CA GLY A 455 16.09 9.65 -28.07
C GLY A 455 17.23 8.71 -28.44
N SER A 456 16.95 7.68 -29.24
CA SER A 456 17.91 7.21 -30.22
C SER A 456 18.06 8.28 -31.31
N SER A 457 19.30 8.54 -31.73
CA SER A 457 19.68 9.49 -32.78
C SER A 457 18.71 9.50 -33.97
N ASN A 458 18.46 10.70 -34.52
CA ASN A 458 17.90 10.93 -35.85
C ASN A 458 18.50 9.96 -36.88
N LEU A 459 17.81 8.84 -37.07
CA LEU A 459 17.81 8.06 -38.29
C LEU A 459 16.41 8.22 -38.84
N ALA A 460 16.40 8.61 -40.12
CA ALA A 460 15.20 8.74 -40.92
C ALA A 460 14.28 7.53 -40.75
N LEU A 461 12.98 7.78 -40.91
CA LEU A 461 12.04 6.77 -41.36
C LEU A 461 12.64 6.01 -42.55
N SER A 462 13.18 4.83 -42.25
CA SER A 462 13.49 3.77 -43.19
C SER A 462 13.36 2.45 -42.42
N GLU A 463 12.25 1.75 -42.69
CA GLU A 463 12.07 0.29 -42.66
C GLU A 463 12.38 -0.44 -41.33
N ASP A 464 11.30 -0.91 -40.68
CA ASP A 464 11.18 -2.03 -39.72
C ASP A 464 12.25 -2.17 -38.62
N LYS A 465 11.97 -1.61 -37.43
CA LYS A 465 12.43 -2.16 -36.15
C LYS A 465 11.22 -2.74 -35.42
N GLU A 466 11.33 -4.01 -35.05
CA GLU A 466 10.29 -4.93 -34.58
C GLU A 466 9.43 -4.37 -33.43
N ALA A 467 8.13 -4.64 -33.47
CA ALA A 467 7.20 -4.33 -32.37
C ALA A 467 7.54 -5.16 -31.12
N LEU A 468 7.30 -4.63 -29.92
CA LEU A 468 7.44 -5.37 -28.66
C LEU A 468 6.57 -6.64 -28.69
N ARG A 469 7.03 -7.72 -28.03
CA ARG A 469 6.26 -8.98 -27.93
C ARG A 469 4.95 -8.75 -27.16
N PHE A 470 5.01 -8.09 -26.01
CA PHE A 470 3.84 -7.72 -25.21
C PHE A 470 3.63 -6.21 -25.18
N THR A 471 2.37 -5.79 -25.09
CA THR A 471 1.96 -4.38 -24.97
C THR A 471 0.97 -4.22 -23.83
N GLU A 472 1.26 -3.32 -22.88
CA GLU A 472 0.35 -2.97 -21.79
C GLU A 472 -0.89 -2.23 -22.34
N VAL A 473 -2.10 -2.70 -21.99
CA VAL A 473 -3.38 -2.24 -22.56
C VAL A 473 -4.47 -1.98 -21.51
N SER A 474 -4.18 -1.92 -20.21
CA SER A 474 -5.21 -1.79 -19.14
C SER A 474 -6.12 -0.58 -19.34
N ASP A 475 -5.53 0.59 -19.60
CA ASP A 475 -6.29 1.83 -19.85
C ASP A 475 -7.18 1.71 -21.10
N LEU A 476 -6.73 0.94 -22.11
CA LEU A 476 -7.49 0.72 -23.34
C LEU A 476 -8.58 -0.32 -23.16
N THR A 477 -8.45 -1.25 -22.22
CA THR A 477 -9.43 -2.31 -21.98
C THR A 477 -10.45 -1.93 -20.91
N GLY A 478 -10.19 -0.88 -20.12
CA GLY A 478 -11.08 -0.39 -19.06
C GLY A 478 -10.83 -1.06 -17.70
N ILE A 479 -9.68 -1.70 -17.54
CA ILE A 479 -9.25 -2.29 -16.27
C ILE A 479 -8.62 -1.18 -15.44
N HIS A 480 -9.30 -0.81 -14.36
CA HIS A 480 -8.88 0.24 -13.42
C HIS A 480 -9.02 -0.29 -12.00
N TYR A 481 -8.06 -1.14 -11.61
CA TYR A 481 -8.00 -1.71 -10.29
C TYR A 481 -6.63 -1.43 -9.67
N GLU A 482 -6.61 -1.16 -8.38
CA GLU A 482 -5.39 -0.83 -7.65
C GLU A 482 -5.40 -1.57 -6.31
N HIS A 483 -4.47 -2.51 -6.16
CA HIS A 483 -4.37 -3.32 -4.96
C HIS A 483 -3.97 -2.44 -3.78
N ARG A 484 -4.51 -2.69 -2.59
CA ARG A 484 -4.02 -2.14 -1.32
C ARG A 484 -4.24 -3.13 -0.20
N THR A 485 -3.38 -3.12 0.81
CA THR A 485 -3.63 -3.83 2.08
C THR A 485 -4.73 -3.14 2.87
N SER A 486 -5.55 -3.91 3.57
CA SER A 486 -6.64 -3.39 4.38
C SER A 486 -6.15 -2.52 5.53
N ASP A 487 -6.89 -1.45 5.83
CA ASP A 487 -6.50 -0.49 6.87
C ASP A 487 -6.40 -1.13 8.26
N TRP A 488 -7.32 -2.03 8.61
CA TRP A 488 -7.31 -2.69 9.92
C TRP A 488 -6.05 -3.53 10.12
N LEU A 489 -5.60 -4.23 9.06
CA LEU A 489 -4.40 -5.06 9.13
C LEU A 489 -3.20 -4.14 9.31
N ASN A 490 -3.09 -3.10 8.47
CA ASN A 490 -2.08 -2.06 8.62
C ASN A 490 -2.04 -1.45 10.05
N ARG A 491 -3.20 -1.16 10.65
CA ARG A 491 -3.30 -0.69 12.05
C ARG A 491 -2.80 -1.71 13.06
N GLN A 492 -3.25 -2.97 12.94
CA GLN A 492 -2.85 -4.06 13.83
C GLN A 492 -1.33 -4.22 13.84
N LEU A 493 -0.71 -4.21 12.67
CA LEU A 493 0.73 -4.41 12.50
C LEU A 493 1.54 -3.27 13.11
N ARG A 494 1.07 -2.02 12.98
CA ARG A 494 1.69 -0.85 13.64
C ARG A 494 1.71 -0.96 15.17
N THR A 495 0.83 -1.75 15.78
CA THR A 495 0.85 -1.94 17.24
C THR A 495 2.07 -2.71 17.73
N PHE A 496 2.62 -3.61 16.92
CA PHE A 496 3.81 -4.41 17.27
C PHE A 496 5.12 -3.62 17.18
N ILE A 497 5.13 -2.50 16.45
CA ILE A 497 6.28 -1.56 16.41
C ILE A 497 6.51 -0.91 17.78
N ARG A 498 5.48 -0.82 18.63
CA ARG A 498 5.49 -0.06 19.90
C ARG A 498 5.80 -0.89 21.15
N THR A 499 5.87 -2.21 21.09
CA THR A 499 5.90 -3.08 22.29
C THR A 499 7.26 -3.19 23.01
N SER A 500 8.19 -2.25 22.79
CA SER A 500 9.53 -2.32 23.38
C SER A 500 10.12 -0.93 23.74
N GLU A 501 9.43 -0.16 24.57
CA GLU A 501 10.01 1.07 25.17
C GLU A 501 11.24 0.78 26.06
N THR A 502 11.40 -0.45 26.56
CA THR A 502 12.52 -0.82 27.46
C THR A 502 13.64 -1.62 26.81
N THR A 503 13.42 -2.24 25.64
CA THR A 503 14.38 -3.19 25.05
C THR A 503 14.88 -2.80 23.65
N GLY A 504 14.28 -1.80 22.99
CA GLY A 504 14.63 -1.41 21.61
C GLY A 504 14.44 -2.49 20.53
N ILE A 505 13.70 -3.57 20.79
CA ILE A 505 13.44 -4.63 19.80
C ILE A 505 12.20 -4.25 18.99
N ILE A 506 12.40 -3.90 17.71
CA ILE A 506 11.30 -3.72 16.77
C ILE A 506 10.86 -5.11 16.32
N THR A 507 9.64 -5.50 16.68
CA THR A 507 9.06 -6.80 16.30
C THR A 507 8.14 -6.54 15.12
N ILE A 508 8.68 -6.42 13.90
CA ILE A 508 7.82 -6.31 12.70
C ILE A 508 7.55 -7.73 12.20
N PRO A 509 6.28 -8.12 12.02
CA PRO A 509 5.96 -9.41 11.44
C PRO A 509 6.50 -9.56 10.00
N PRO A 510 6.69 -10.80 9.52
CA PRO A 510 7.27 -11.07 8.21
C PRO A 510 6.41 -10.50 7.06
N ALA A 511 7.03 -10.46 5.89
CA ALA A 511 6.54 -9.92 4.63
C ALA A 511 5.03 -10.14 4.38
N PHE A 512 4.31 -9.06 4.06
CA PHE A 512 2.92 -9.12 3.59
C PHE A 512 2.88 -9.66 2.16
N GLY A 513 1.96 -10.58 1.91
CA GLY A 513 1.94 -11.31 0.65
C GLY A 513 1.02 -10.75 -0.43
N GLY A 514 0.43 -9.56 -0.28
CA GLY A 514 -0.57 -9.07 -1.24
C GLY A 514 -1.75 -10.03 -1.49
N SER A 515 -2.38 -9.92 -2.66
CA SER A 515 -3.53 -10.73 -3.05
C SER A 515 -3.41 -11.24 -4.47
N GLY A 516 -4.18 -12.27 -4.79
CA GLY A 516 -4.15 -12.99 -6.06
C GLY A 516 -5.02 -12.40 -7.16
N VAL A 517 -4.98 -13.07 -8.31
CA VAL A 517 -5.81 -12.83 -9.49
C VAL A 517 -6.33 -14.17 -10.02
N GLY A 518 -7.55 -14.17 -10.55
CA GLY A 518 -8.09 -15.31 -11.27
C GLY A 518 -8.72 -14.91 -12.59
N ALA A 519 -8.72 -15.83 -13.56
CA ALA A 519 -9.38 -15.65 -14.85
C ALA A 519 -10.13 -16.93 -15.24
N GLU A 520 -11.39 -16.78 -15.66
CA GLU A 520 -12.24 -17.89 -16.14
C GLU A 520 -13.50 -17.33 -16.84
N ASP A 521 -14.15 -18.14 -17.70
CA ASP A 521 -15.48 -17.81 -18.27
C ASP A 521 -16.59 -17.99 -17.22
N ILE A 522 -16.75 -17.00 -16.33
CA ILE A 522 -17.67 -17.06 -15.18
C ILE A 522 -19.15 -17.13 -15.62
N ASN A 523 -19.46 -16.59 -16.79
CA ASN A 523 -20.82 -16.47 -17.29
C ASN A 523 -21.14 -17.36 -18.50
N ASN A 524 -20.22 -18.26 -18.87
CA ASN A 524 -20.33 -19.22 -19.99
C ASN A 524 -20.66 -18.55 -21.34
N ASN A 525 -20.08 -17.39 -21.63
CA ASN A 525 -20.25 -16.69 -22.92
C ASN A 525 -19.10 -16.94 -23.92
N GLY A 526 -18.08 -17.72 -23.54
CA GLY A 526 -16.90 -17.98 -24.35
C GLY A 526 -15.84 -16.87 -24.30
N LEU A 527 -15.98 -15.91 -23.39
CA LEU A 527 -14.99 -14.86 -23.12
C LEU A 527 -14.49 -15.02 -21.68
N ILE A 528 -13.18 -14.95 -21.50
CA ILE A 528 -12.58 -15.07 -20.17
C ILE A 528 -12.76 -13.75 -19.39
N ASP A 529 -13.32 -13.86 -18.19
CA ASP A 529 -13.49 -12.78 -17.21
C ASP A 529 -12.30 -12.74 -16.22
N ILE A 530 -12.12 -11.62 -15.51
CA ILE A 530 -10.99 -11.42 -14.58
C ILE A 530 -11.53 -11.10 -13.18
N LEU A 531 -10.97 -11.74 -12.14
CA LEU A 531 -11.25 -11.47 -10.74
C LEU A 531 -9.97 -11.03 -10.01
N LEU A 532 -9.94 -9.77 -9.57
CA LEU A 532 -8.83 -9.17 -8.83
C LEU A 532 -9.20 -8.99 -7.36
N LEU A 533 -8.28 -9.31 -6.46
CA LEU A 533 -8.48 -9.20 -5.01
C LEU A 533 -7.53 -8.19 -4.36
N GLY A 534 -7.92 -7.69 -3.19
CA GLY A 534 -7.14 -6.77 -2.37
C GLY A 534 -7.85 -6.43 -1.06
N GLY A 535 -7.16 -5.76 -0.16
CA GLY A 535 -7.73 -5.24 1.10
C GLY A 535 -8.70 -4.07 0.94
N ARG A 536 -8.92 -3.60 -0.30
CA ARG A 536 -9.99 -2.64 -0.66
C ARG A 536 -11.23 -3.30 -1.25
N GLY A 537 -11.22 -4.61 -1.44
CA GLY A 537 -12.35 -5.35 -1.98
C GLY A 537 -11.99 -6.25 -3.15
N VAL A 538 -13.03 -6.79 -3.76
CA VAL A 538 -13.00 -7.65 -4.93
C VAL A 538 -13.39 -6.81 -6.16
N ALA A 539 -12.76 -7.10 -7.30
CA ALA A 539 -13.10 -6.51 -8.59
C ALA A 539 -13.24 -7.61 -9.65
N LEU A 540 -14.47 -7.90 -10.07
CA LEU A 540 -14.84 -8.82 -11.13
C LEU A 540 -15.08 -8.03 -12.42
N TYR A 541 -14.16 -8.15 -13.35
CA TYR A 541 -14.22 -7.59 -14.68
C TYR A 541 -14.80 -8.60 -15.66
N ILE A 542 -16.03 -8.36 -16.11
CA ILE A 542 -16.70 -9.16 -17.14
C ILE A 542 -16.26 -8.69 -18.52
N ASN A 543 -15.76 -9.61 -19.33
CA ASN A 543 -15.34 -9.35 -20.69
C ASN A 543 -16.56 -9.11 -21.58
N GLN A 544 -16.61 -7.93 -22.20
CA GLN A 544 -17.72 -7.50 -23.04
C GLN A 544 -17.51 -7.87 -24.52
N GLY A 545 -16.36 -8.43 -24.87
CA GLY A 545 -15.88 -8.53 -26.24
C GLY A 545 -15.26 -7.21 -26.72
N ASP A 546 -14.75 -7.23 -27.96
CA ASP A 546 -14.09 -6.08 -28.60
C ASP A 546 -12.91 -5.49 -27.78
N GLY A 547 -12.29 -6.31 -26.93
CA GLY A 547 -11.17 -5.92 -26.06
C GLY A 547 -11.55 -4.98 -24.92
N LYS A 548 -12.80 -5.04 -24.42
CA LYS A 548 -13.27 -4.20 -23.31
C LYS A 548 -13.79 -5.03 -22.14
N PHE A 549 -13.52 -4.57 -20.94
CA PHE A 549 -14.03 -5.14 -19.70
C PHE A 549 -14.96 -4.17 -18.98
N LYS A 550 -15.86 -4.73 -18.17
CA LYS A 550 -16.73 -3.97 -17.27
C LYS A 550 -16.63 -4.56 -15.86
N GLU A 551 -16.29 -3.73 -14.88
CA GLU A 551 -16.34 -4.11 -13.46
C GLU A 551 -17.81 -4.30 -13.02
N GLN A 552 -18.12 -5.43 -12.37
CA GLN A 552 -19.48 -5.81 -11.96
C GLN A 552 -19.56 -6.55 -10.60
N SER A 553 -18.61 -6.37 -9.67
CA SER A 553 -18.60 -7.13 -8.41
C SER A 553 -19.86 -6.96 -7.56
N ASP A 554 -20.33 -5.71 -7.42
CA ASP A 554 -21.53 -5.39 -6.65
C ASP A 554 -22.79 -5.97 -7.31
N ASP A 555 -22.92 -5.77 -8.63
CA ASP A 555 -24.03 -6.29 -9.44
C ASP A 555 -24.13 -7.82 -9.36
N MET A 556 -22.96 -8.48 -9.32
CA MET A 556 -22.84 -9.93 -9.21
C MET A 556 -22.93 -10.43 -7.77
N GLY A 557 -22.97 -9.57 -6.75
CA GLY A 557 -23.11 -9.99 -5.34
C GLY A 557 -21.86 -10.61 -4.72
N LEU A 558 -20.67 -10.26 -5.21
CA LEU A 558 -19.39 -10.71 -4.63
C LEU A 558 -18.90 -9.80 -3.49
N SER A 559 -19.33 -8.54 -3.48
CA SER A 559 -18.93 -7.58 -2.46
C SER A 559 -19.47 -7.96 -1.08
N TRP A 560 -18.57 -7.89 -0.10
CA TRP A 560 -18.88 -8.12 1.29
C TRP A 560 -18.13 -7.14 2.17
N GLU A 561 -18.73 -6.78 3.29
CA GLU A 561 -18.15 -5.90 4.29
C GLU A 561 -18.17 -6.57 5.67
N ARG A 562 -17.06 -6.43 6.39
CA ARG A 562 -16.92 -6.95 7.73
C ARG A 562 -17.70 -6.11 8.73
N SER A 563 -18.53 -6.78 9.53
CA SER A 563 -19.43 -6.15 10.51
C SER A 563 -18.77 -5.27 11.59
N SER A 564 -17.45 -5.36 11.77
CA SER A 564 -16.72 -4.56 12.77
C SER A 564 -16.46 -3.12 12.34
N ASP A 565 -16.34 -2.89 11.04
CA ASP A 565 -15.84 -1.64 10.46
C ASP A 565 -16.42 -1.31 9.07
N ASP A 566 -17.35 -2.11 8.56
CA ASP A 566 -18.04 -1.91 7.28
C ASP A 566 -17.05 -1.79 6.10
N MET A 567 -15.99 -2.62 6.11
CA MET A 567 -14.92 -2.65 5.10
C MET A 567 -14.67 -4.08 4.58
N PRO A 568 -14.12 -4.29 3.37
CA PRO A 568 -14.06 -5.63 2.73
C PRO A 568 -13.14 -6.70 3.33
N GLY A 569 -12.44 -6.42 4.44
CA GLY A 569 -11.47 -7.35 5.04
C GLY A 569 -10.15 -7.43 4.27
N GLU A 570 -9.29 -8.39 4.64
CA GLU A 570 -8.06 -8.68 3.89
C GLU A 570 -8.23 -9.97 3.07
N MET A 571 -8.59 -9.81 1.80
CA MET A 571 -8.69 -10.89 0.82
C MET A 571 -7.29 -11.38 0.43
N ARG A 572 -7.15 -12.65 0.08
CA ARG A 572 -5.85 -13.26 -0.27
C ARG A 572 -5.91 -13.89 -1.65
N GLN A 573 -6.35 -15.14 -1.79
CA GLN A 573 -6.42 -15.81 -3.10
C GLN A 573 -7.88 -16.00 -3.56
N PRO A 574 -8.20 -15.76 -4.85
CA PRO A 574 -9.41 -16.29 -5.46
C PRO A 574 -9.18 -17.75 -5.88
N ILE A 575 -10.18 -18.61 -5.74
CA ILE A 575 -10.26 -19.92 -6.40
C ILE A 575 -11.54 -19.92 -7.22
N ILE A 576 -11.44 -20.36 -8.47
CA ILE A 576 -12.57 -20.47 -9.39
C ILE A 576 -12.67 -21.94 -9.84
N ALA A 577 -13.79 -22.59 -9.51
CA ALA A 577 -14.08 -23.98 -9.84
C ALA A 577 -15.60 -24.30 -9.71
N ASP A 578 -16.11 -25.28 -10.46
CA ASP A 578 -17.46 -25.84 -10.36
C ASP A 578 -17.56 -26.82 -9.16
N LEU A 579 -17.83 -26.29 -7.97
CA LEU A 579 -17.74 -27.03 -6.69
C LEU A 579 -18.93 -27.95 -6.42
N ASP A 580 -20.07 -27.70 -7.07
CA ASP A 580 -21.28 -28.52 -6.94
C ASP A 580 -21.66 -29.26 -8.23
N ASN A 581 -20.76 -29.26 -9.21
CA ASN A 581 -20.88 -29.98 -10.47
C ASN A 581 -22.17 -29.58 -11.24
N ASP A 582 -22.55 -28.30 -11.22
CA ASP A 582 -23.73 -27.77 -11.92
C ASP A 582 -23.43 -27.08 -13.27
N GLY A 583 -22.14 -26.97 -13.61
CA GLY A 583 -21.64 -26.39 -14.87
C GLY A 583 -21.37 -24.89 -14.80
N TRP A 584 -21.44 -24.28 -13.61
CA TRP A 584 -21.14 -22.89 -13.37
C TRP A 584 -19.98 -22.74 -12.39
N GLN A 585 -19.09 -21.81 -12.69
CA GLN A 585 -17.88 -21.59 -11.91
C GLN A 585 -18.19 -20.87 -10.60
N ASP A 586 -18.00 -21.53 -9.47
CA ASP A 586 -18.11 -20.96 -8.13
C ASP A 586 -16.82 -20.29 -7.69
N VAL A 587 -16.89 -19.49 -6.63
CA VAL A 587 -15.74 -18.73 -6.13
C VAL A 587 -15.49 -19.02 -4.65
N ILE A 588 -14.23 -19.34 -4.30
CA ILE A 588 -13.73 -19.28 -2.92
C ILE A 588 -12.76 -18.10 -2.81
N ILE A 589 -12.84 -17.34 -1.73
CA ILE A 589 -11.85 -16.31 -1.39
C ILE A 589 -11.23 -16.63 -0.03
N THR A 590 -9.91 -16.80 0.02
CA THR A 590 -9.19 -16.92 1.30
C THR A 590 -9.00 -15.54 1.94
N TYR A 591 -8.93 -15.50 3.27
CA TYR A 591 -8.95 -14.26 4.07
C TYR A 591 -7.93 -14.30 5.20
N VAL A 592 -7.44 -13.14 5.60
CA VAL A 592 -6.75 -12.96 6.89
C VAL A 592 -7.77 -12.56 7.96
N ASN A 593 -7.80 -13.32 9.05
CA ASN A 593 -8.58 -13.07 10.27
C ASN A 593 -10.11 -13.02 10.07
N ASP A 594 -10.62 -13.60 9.00
CA ASP A 594 -12.04 -13.63 8.67
C ASP A 594 -12.39 -14.98 8.04
N LYS A 595 -13.68 -15.31 7.98
CA LYS A 595 -14.14 -16.55 7.34
C LYS A 595 -13.70 -16.58 5.88
N HIS A 596 -13.15 -17.70 5.42
CA HIS A 596 -12.98 -17.93 3.99
C HIS A 596 -14.34 -17.97 3.32
N ARG A 597 -14.53 -17.14 2.29
CA ARG A 597 -15.85 -16.90 1.70
C ARG A 597 -16.07 -17.84 0.53
N VAL A 598 -17.28 -18.35 0.42
CA VAL A 598 -17.68 -19.26 -0.66
C VAL A 598 -18.95 -18.74 -1.32
N TYR A 599 -18.92 -18.65 -2.64
CA TYR A 599 -19.93 -18.01 -3.45
C TYR A 599 -20.39 -18.99 -4.52
N LYS A 600 -21.66 -19.41 -4.42
CA LYS A 600 -22.31 -20.23 -5.44
C LYS A 600 -22.68 -19.37 -6.63
N ASN A 601 -22.30 -19.75 -7.84
CA ASN A 601 -22.73 -19.09 -9.06
C ASN A 601 -24.17 -19.48 -9.43
N ILE A 602 -25.03 -18.48 -9.64
CA ILE A 602 -26.42 -18.67 -10.03
C ILE A 602 -26.55 -18.39 -11.52
N GLN A 603 -26.11 -19.38 -12.31
CA GLN A 603 -26.27 -19.41 -13.76
C GLN A 603 -25.70 -18.18 -14.49
N GLY A 604 -24.52 -17.70 -14.07
CA GLY A 604 -23.81 -16.58 -14.68
C GLY A 604 -24.44 -15.21 -14.45
N LYS A 605 -25.43 -15.11 -13.55
CA LYS A 605 -26.20 -13.87 -13.32
C LYS A 605 -25.83 -13.14 -12.04
N ARG A 606 -25.44 -13.90 -11.02
CA ARG A 606 -25.04 -13.42 -9.69
C ARG A 606 -24.43 -14.57 -8.93
N PHE A 607 -23.76 -14.23 -7.84
CA PHE A 607 -23.33 -15.15 -6.82
C PHE A 607 -24.29 -15.14 -5.62
N GLU A 608 -24.30 -16.25 -4.89
CA GLU A 608 -24.96 -16.41 -3.61
C GLU A 608 -23.92 -16.78 -2.56
N ASP A 609 -23.82 -15.98 -1.50
CA ASP A 609 -22.91 -16.26 -0.38
C ASP A 609 -23.40 -17.50 0.38
N VAL A 610 -22.63 -18.59 0.27
CA VAL A 610 -22.86 -19.88 0.96
C VAL A 610 -21.79 -20.15 2.02
N THR A 611 -21.06 -19.11 2.45
CA THR A 611 -19.94 -19.20 3.40
C THR A 611 -20.30 -19.94 4.69
N ASP A 612 -21.48 -19.68 5.25
CA ASP A 612 -21.91 -20.33 6.50
C ASP A 612 -22.24 -21.82 6.32
N THR A 613 -22.70 -22.23 5.13
CA THR A 613 -22.93 -23.64 4.79
C THR A 613 -21.60 -24.34 4.57
N ALA A 614 -20.68 -23.69 3.86
CA ALA A 614 -19.36 -24.23 3.53
C ALA A 614 -18.45 -24.37 4.75
N ALA A 615 -18.50 -23.39 5.66
CA ALA A 615 -17.81 -23.41 6.95
C ALA A 615 -16.31 -23.77 6.85
N LEU A 616 -15.61 -23.23 5.84
CA LEU A 616 -14.18 -23.48 5.57
C LEU A 616 -13.21 -22.84 6.59
N GLY A 617 -13.71 -22.27 7.69
CA GLY A 617 -12.87 -21.66 8.73
C GLY A 617 -12.30 -20.30 8.33
N GLY A 618 -11.10 -19.95 8.83
CA GLY A 618 -10.38 -18.71 8.53
C GLY A 618 -10.32 -17.67 9.67
N GLU A 619 -11.31 -17.65 10.56
CA GLU A 619 -11.34 -16.73 11.72
C GLU A 619 -10.10 -16.93 12.62
N GLY A 620 -9.36 -15.85 12.89
CA GLY A 620 -8.14 -15.89 13.71
C GLY A 620 -6.92 -16.54 13.03
N LEU A 621 -7.00 -16.85 11.74
CA LEU A 621 -5.94 -17.44 10.94
C LEU A 621 -5.48 -16.47 9.84
N VAL A 622 -4.27 -16.68 9.32
CA VAL A 622 -3.74 -15.91 8.19
C VAL A 622 -3.87 -16.77 6.93
N GLY A 623 -4.98 -16.62 6.19
CA GLY A 623 -5.20 -17.38 4.95
C GLY A 623 -4.05 -17.17 3.96
N GLY A 624 -3.46 -18.28 3.54
CA GLY A 624 -2.45 -18.32 2.48
C GLY A 624 -3.06 -18.80 1.17
N PRO A 625 -2.21 -19.30 0.25
CA PRO A 625 -2.69 -19.96 -0.93
C PRO A 625 -3.49 -21.23 -0.63
N ALA A 626 -4.34 -21.62 -1.56
CA ALA A 626 -5.24 -22.75 -1.46
C ALA A 626 -5.43 -23.36 -2.86
N THR A 627 -5.88 -24.61 -2.89
CA THR A 627 -6.08 -25.38 -4.12
C THR A 627 -7.31 -26.28 -4.00
N VAL A 628 -7.89 -26.69 -5.13
CA VAL A 628 -9.01 -27.63 -5.18
C VAL A 628 -8.71 -28.79 -6.11
N PHE A 629 -8.98 -30.01 -5.65
CA PHE A 629 -8.71 -31.24 -6.39
C PHE A 629 -9.58 -32.37 -5.84
N ASP A 630 -9.78 -33.43 -6.63
CA ASP A 630 -10.53 -34.61 -6.20
C ASP A 630 -9.55 -35.59 -5.50
N MET A 631 -9.58 -35.66 -4.17
CA MET A 631 -8.56 -36.40 -3.41
C MET A 631 -8.78 -37.91 -3.41
N ASP A 632 -10.01 -38.37 -3.63
CA ASP A 632 -10.37 -39.80 -3.56
C ASP A 632 -11.04 -40.35 -4.82
N ASN A 633 -11.00 -39.56 -5.90
CA ASN A 633 -11.57 -39.84 -7.21
C ASN A 633 -13.04 -40.23 -7.08
N ASP A 634 -13.82 -39.44 -6.34
CA ASP A 634 -15.27 -39.63 -6.19
C ASP A 634 -16.12 -38.73 -7.10
N GLY A 635 -15.48 -37.74 -7.73
CA GLY A 635 -16.08 -36.79 -8.67
C GLY A 635 -16.40 -35.43 -8.08
N ASP A 636 -16.23 -35.23 -6.77
CA ASP A 636 -16.42 -33.94 -6.11
C ASP A 636 -15.05 -33.28 -5.81
N LEU A 637 -14.97 -31.94 -5.93
CA LEU A 637 -13.72 -31.22 -5.66
C LEU A 637 -13.58 -30.93 -4.16
N ASP A 638 -12.49 -31.41 -3.57
CA ASP A 638 -12.06 -31.12 -2.20
C ASP A 638 -11.25 -29.83 -2.13
N VAL A 639 -11.10 -29.27 -0.93
CA VAL A 639 -10.41 -27.99 -0.71
C VAL A 639 -9.23 -28.17 0.23
N TYR A 640 -8.06 -27.67 -0.16
CA TYR A 640 -6.88 -27.59 0.70
C TYR A 640 -6.42 -26.15 0.85
N ILE A 641 -6.40 -25.65 2.09
CA ILE A 641 -6.10 -24.26 2.43
C ILE A 641 -4.83 -24.21 3.28
N THR A 642 -3.87 -23.38 2.86
CA THR A 642 -2.64 -23.15 3.61
C THR A 642 -2.71 -21.92 4.51
N TYR A 643 -1.87 -21.86 5.53
CA TYR A 643 -1.84 -20.72 6.46
C TYR A 643 -0.44 -20.16 6.69
N PHE A 644 -0.33 -18.84 6.64
CA PHE A 644 0.93 -18.12 6.82
C PHE A 644 1.13 -17.66 8.28
N GLY A 645 1.51 -18.60 9.14
CA GLY A 645 1.90 -18.27 10.51
C GLY A 645 0.75 -17.80 11.42
N ASN A 646 1.10 -16.98 12.41
CA ASN A 646 0.13 -16.33 13.32
C ASN A 646 0.59 -14.93 13.74
N TYR A 647 1.05 -14.13 12.77
CA TYR A 647 1.52 -12.78 13.05
C TYR A 647 0.46 -11.87 13.66
N LEU A 648 -0.83 -12.21 13.53
CA LEU A 648 -1.95 -11.47 14.16
C LEU A 648 -1.83 -11.41 15.69
N LYS A 649 -1.13 -12.38 16.29
CA LYS A 649 -0.85 -12.45 17.73
C LYS A 649 0.56 -12.00 18.09
N GLY A 650 1.34 -11.53 17.11
CA GLY A 650 2.74 -11.16 17.28
C GLY A 650 3.71 -12.35 17.25
N ASP A 651 3.24 -13.54 16.86
CA ASP A 651 4.12 -14.69 16.67
C ASP A 651 5.02 -14.45 15.44
N LEU A 652 6.32 -14.68 15.60
CA LEU A 652 7.29 -14.56 14.53
C LEU A 652 7.76 -15.94 14.04
N PRO A 653 8.14 -16.07 12.76
CA PRO A 653 8.80 -17.27 12.29
C PRO A 653 10.14 -17.46 13.00
N THR A 654 10.54 -18.71 13.19
CA THR A 654 11.89 -19.01 13.65
C THR A 654 12.80 -19.24 12.46
N LEU A 655 14.07 -18.79 12.54
CA LEU A 655 15.08 -19.07 11.51
C LEU A 655 15.62 -20.50 11.58
N THR A 656 14.92 -21.41 12.26
CA THR A 656 15.32 -22.81 12.36
C THR A 656 15.07 -23.52 11.04
N ARG A 657 15.94 -24.48 10.71
CA ARG A 657 15.83 -25.26 9.46
C ARG A 657 14.49 -25.98 9.28
N TYR A 658 13.86 -26.39 10.38
CA TYR A 658 12.56 -27.04 10.38
C TYR A 658 11.57 -26.20 11.19
N ASN A 659 11.29 -24.97 10.72
CA ASN A 659 10.30 -24.15 11.37
C ASN A 659 8.90 -24.76 11.21
N ALA A 660 8.22 -24.97 12.32
CA ALA A 660 6.91 -25.61 12.39
C ALA A 660 5.97 -24.87 13.36
N ASN A 661 6.26 -23.59 13.65
CA ASN A 661 5.47 -22.76 14.56
C ASN A 661 4.33 -21.99 13.87
N GLY A 662 4.05 -22.29 12.59
CA GLY A 662 2.91 -21.75 11.88
C GLY A 662 1.59 -22.43 12.25
N SER A 663 0.50 -21.90 11.70
CA SER A 663 -0.82 -22.53 11.83
C SER A 663 -0.90 -23.74 10.89
N PRO A 664 -1.46 -24.88 11.31
CA PRO A 664 -1.54 -26.06 10.45
C PRO A 664 -2.48 -25.83 9.26
N ASN A 665 -2.03 -26.22 8.07
CA ASN A 665 -2.85 -26.27 6.85
C ASN A 665 -4.07 -27.18 7.03
N GLN A 666 -5.13 -26.94 6.27
CA GLN A 666 -6.41 -27.64 6.42
C GLN A 666 -6.89 -28.28 5.12
N LEU A 667 -7.32 -29.53 5.21
CA LEU A 667 -7.94 -30.32 4.15
C LEU A 667 -9.43 -30.52 4.45
N PHE A 668 -10.27 -30.30 3.45
CA PHE A 668 -11.73 -30.38 3.54
C PHE A 668 -12.29 -31.31 2.47
N GLU A 669 -12.97 -32.36 2.91
CA GLU A 669 -13.72 -33.30 2.07
C GLU A 669 -15.05 -32.66 1.65
N ASN A 670 -15.35 -32.61 0.36
CA ASN A 670 -16.63 -32.13 -0.16
C ASN A 670 -17.70 -33.21 0.00
N LEU A 671 -18.81 -32.86 0.66
CA LEU A 671 -19.94 -33.77 0.89
C LEU A 671 -21.15 -33.43 -0.01
N GLY A 672 -20.95 -32.54 -0.99
CA GLY A 672 -21.95 -32.00 -1.88
C GLY A 672 -22.76 -30.84 -1.28
N ASN A 673 -23.42 -30.08 -2.16
CA ASN A 673 -24.21 -28.89 -1.82
C ASN A 673 -23.45 -27.88 -0.94
N PHE A 674 -22.17 -27.61 -1.29
CA PHE A 674 -21.29 -26.73 -0.52
C PHE A 674 -21.16 -27.09 0.95
N THR A 675 -21.32 -28.37 1.33
CA THR A 675 -21.06 -28.83 2.69
C THR A 675 -19.70 -29.50 2.72
N PHE A 676 -18.80 -29.01 3.56
CA PHE A 676 -17.45 -29.53 3.66
C PHE A 676 -17.15 -30.08 5.05
N LYS A 677 -16.30 -31.10 5.12
CA LYS A 677 -15.84 -31.72 6.37
C LYS A 677 -14.34 -31.60 6.48
N ASN A 678 -13.86 -30.94 7.52
CA ASN A 678 -12.43 -30.87 7.80
C ASN A 678 -11.89 -32.28 8.15
N VAL A 679 -11.05 -32.84 7.27
CA VAL A 679 -10.44 -34.17 7.39
C VAL A 679 -8.92 -34.11 7.62
N THR A 680 -8.39 -32.92 7.89
CA THR A 680 -6.97 -32.65 8.17
C THR A 680 -6.37 -33.61 9.20
N LYS A 681 -7.10 -33.89 10.28
CA LYS A 681 -6.57 -34.71 11.37
C LYS A 681 -6.41 -36.16 10.93
N GLY A 682 -5.16 -36.58 10.77
CA GLY A 682 -4.80 -37.96 10.39
C GLY A 682 -4.62 -38.17 8.89
N SER A 683 -4.83 -37.15 8.07
CA SER A 683 -4.54 -37.20 6.63
C SER A 683 -3.05 -37.14 6.33
N GLY A 684 -2.25 -36.49 7.18
CA GLY A 684 -0.79 -36.34 7.00
C GLY A 684 -0.37 -35.08 6.24
N VAL A 685 -1.31 -34.18 5.92
CA VAL A 685 -1.06 -32.90 5.23
C VAL A 685 -1.22 -31.67 6.15
N ASP A 686 -1.12 -31.85 7.46
CA ASP A 686 -1.19 -30.79 8.49
C ASP A 686 0.13 -30.03 8.64
N ASN A 687 0.73 -29.63 7.50
CA ASN A 687 1.97 -28.85 7.47
C ASN A 687 1.79 -27.56 8.29
N SER A 688 2.72 -27.30 9.20
CA SER A 688 2.71 -26.13 10.10
C SER A 688 3.92 -25.21 9.88
N GLY A 689 4.54 -25.29 8.70
CA GLY A 689 5.41 -24.22 8.21
C GLY A 689 4.61 -22.94 7.93
N TRP A 690 5.32 -21.87 7.59
CA TRP A 690 4.69 -20.64 7.15
C TRP A 690 4.45 -20.74 5.65
N ALA A 691 3.32 -21.37 5.29
CA ALA A 691 3.02 -21.73 3.92
C ALA A 691 2.64 -20.50 3.09
N GLN A 692 3.24 -20.41 1.90
CA GLN A 692 3.03 -19.35 0.91
C GLN A 692 2.89 -19.87 -0.52
N ALA A 693 2.93 -21.18 -0.75
CA ALA A 693 2.60 -21.77 -2.04
C ALA A 693 1.93 -23.13 -1.87
N VAL A 694 1.05 -23.48 -2.80
CA VAL A 694 0.50 -24.83 -2.91
C VAL A 694 0.16 -25.14 -4.36
N ALA A 695 0.43 -26.37 -4.78
CA ALA A 695 0.00 -26.91 -6.06
C ALA A 695 -0.41 -28.37 -5.92
N HIS A 696 -1.18 -28.87 -6.89
CA HIS A 696 -1.53 -30.28 -7.00
C HIS A 696 -1.15 -30.82 -8.38
N THR A 697 -0.67 -32.06 -8.43
CA THR A 697 -0.33 -32.78 -9.67
C THR A 697 -0.13 -34.26 -9.34
N ASP A 698 -0.30 -35.17 -10.31
CA ASP A 698 0.03 -36.58 -10.13
C ASP A 698 1.53 -36.84 -10.36
N LEU A 699 2.34 -36.80 -9.28
CA LEU A 699 3.80 -36.89 -9.32
C LEU A 699 4.31 -38.29 -9.66
N ASN A 700 3.52 -39.32 -9.38
CA ASN A 700 3.94 -40.73 -9.50
C ASN A 700 3.25 -41.48 -10.66
N ASN A 701 2.36 -40.80 -11.38
CA ASN A 701 1.55 -41.29 -12.48
C ASN A 701 0.60 -42.45 -12.12
N ASP A 702 -0.02 -42.41 -10.93
CA ASP A 702 -1.01 -43.39 -10.46
C ASP A 702 -2.47 -42.94 -10.62
N ASN A 703 -2.69 -41.77 -11.25
CA ASN A 703 -3.97 -41.08 -11.43
C ASN A 703 -4.62 -40.60 -10.11
N LEU A 704 -3.86 -40.47 -9.04
CA LEU A 704 -4.26 -39.75 -7.84
C LEU A 704 -3.51 -38.41 -7.78
N GLN A 705 -4.22 -37.34 -7.47
CA GLN A 705 -3.59 -36.04 -7.32
C GLN A 705 -2.81 -35.97 -6.00
N ASP A 706 -1.54 -35.57 -6.09
CA ASP A 706 -0.63 -35.32 -4.97
C ASP A 706 -0.59 -33.83 -4.62
N ILE A 707 -0.07 -33.48 -3.43
CA ILE A 707 0.03 -32.08 -2.99
C ILE A 707 1.49 -31.67 -2.79
N ILE A 708 1.83 -30.46 -3.22
CA ILE A 708 3.11 -29.79 -2.93
C ILE A 708 2.81 -28.53 -2.12
N VAL A 709 3.47 -28.36 -0.98
CA VAL A 709 3.35 -27.16 -0.13
C VAL A 709 4.70 -26.46 -0.06
N GLY A 710 4.72 -25.19 -0.48
CA GLY A 710 5.86 -24.29 -0.36
C GLY A 710 5.77 -23.46 0.91
N ASN A 711 6.85 -23.44 1.69
CA ASN A 711 6.97 -22.68 2.93
C ASN A 711 8.00 -21.55 2.77
N ASP A 712 7.64 -20.35 3.23
CA ASP A 712 8.58 -19.23 3.42
C ASP A 712 9.47 -19.46 4.65
N PHE A 713 8.90 -20.08 5.67
CA PHE A 713 9.66 -20.54 6.84
C PHE A 713 9.26 -21.97 7.18
N GLY A 714 10.18 -22.89 6.91
CA GLY A 714 9.97 -24.32 7.08
C GLY A 714 10.61 -25.08 5.92
N THR A 715 10.26 -26.35 5.80
CA THR A 715 10.64 -27.17 4.64
C THR A 715 9.44 -27.37 3.74
N ASN A 716 9.65 -27.35 2.43
CA ASN A 716 8.58 -27.68 1.48
C ASN A 716 8.14 -29.14 1.69
N GLY A 717 6.83 -29.37 1.64
CA GLY A 717 6.23 -30.68 1.80
C GLY A 717 5.79 -31.25 0.46
N TYR A 718 6.06 -32.53 0.20
CA TYR A 718 5.62 -33.23 -0.99
C TYR A 718 4.84 -34.46 -0.56
N TYR A 719 3.55 -34.51 -0.85
CA TYR A 719 2.60 -35.41 -0.23
C TYR A 719 1.97 -36.34 -1.26
N ILE A 720 2.40 -37.61 -1.28
CA ILE A 720 1.85 -38.62 -2.19
C ILE A 720 0.53 -39.15 -1.64
N ASN A 721 -0.53 -39.02 -2.41
CA ASN A 721 -1.83 -39.57 -2.11
C ASN A 721 -1.78 -41.11 -2.04
N GLN A 722 -2.35 -41.70 -0.99
CA GLN A 722 -2.34 -43.16 -0.79
C GLN A 722 -3.66 -43.83 -1.24
N GLY A 723 -4.62 -43.06 -1.78
CA GLY A 723 -5.91 -43.56 -2.27
C GLY A 723 -6.86 -43.99 -1.15
N ASN A 724 -6.63 -43.51 0.08
CA ASN A 724 -7.44 -43.82 1.26
C ASN A 724 -7.59 -42.60 2.18
N ASN A 725 -7.59 -41.41 1.59
CA ASN A 725 -7.73 -40.10 2.24
C ASN A 725 -6.59 -39.81 3.22
N THR A 726 -5.43 -40.46 2.97
CA THR A 726 -4.17 -40.18 3.64
C THR A 726 -3.09 -39.91 2.62
N PHE A 727 -2.11 -39.11 3.02
CA PHE A 727 -0.98 -38.73 2.21
C PHE A 727 0.32 -39.08 2.92
N LYS A 728 1.34 -39.34 2.12
CA LYS A 728 2.68 -39.65 2.60
C LYS A 728 3.64 -38.54 2.19
N GLU A 729 4.22 -37.87 3.17
CA GLU A 729 5.28 -36.89 2.97
C GLU A 729 6.57 -37.59 2.45
N ILE A 730 7.16 -37.07 1.37
CA ILE A 730 8.31 -37.65 0.67
C ILE A 730 9.42 -36.66 0.29
N SER A 731 9.39 -35.40 0.72
CA SER A 731 10.41 -34.38 0.38
C SER A 731 11.84 -34.89 0.56
N LYS A 732 12.10 -35.60 1.67
CA LYS A 732 13.41 -36.21 1.95
C LYS A 732 13.82 -37.29 0.94
N ARG A 733 12.87 -38.04 0.38
CA ARG A 733 13.13 -39.02 -0.69
C ARG A 733 13.48 -38.31 -1.99
N LEU A 734 12.87 -37.16 -2.24
CA LEU A 734 13.12 -36.31 -3.41
C LEU A 734 14.38 -35.45 -3.28
N ASN A 735 15.00 -35.40 -2.08
CA ASN A 735 16.07 -34.46 -1.72
C ASN A 735 15.65 -32.98 -1.84
N THR A 736 14.37 -32.69 -1.58
CA THR A 736 13.79 -31.34 -1.57
C THR A 736 13.51 -30.82 -0.15
N ASP A 737 13.87 -31.58 0.90
CA ASP A 737 13.66 -31.26 2.34
C ASP A 737 14.64 -30.20 2.90
N LYS A 738 15.01 -29.23 2.08
CA LYS A 738 15.76 -28.05 2.50
C LYS A 738 14.81 -26.98 3.06
N PRO A 739 15.28 -26.11 3.98
CA PRO A 739 14.66 -24.81 4.18
C PRO A 739 14.49 -24.11 2.85
N SER A 740 13.35 -23.46 2.69
CA SER A 740 13.07 -22.66 1.52
C SER A 740 12.41 -21.36 1.98
N TYR A 741 12.48 -20.34 1.12
CA TYR A 741 11.71 -19.11 1.22
C TYR A 741 10.69 -19.10 0.09
N THR A 742 9.93 -20.19 -0.03
CA THR A 742 9.14 -20.46 -1.24
C THR A 742 7.92 -19.57 -1.30
N MET A 743 7.75 -18.90 -2.44
CA MET A 743 6.60 -18.06 -2.73
C MET A 743 5.68 -18.69 -3.77
N GLY A 744 6.18 -19.40 -4.77
CA GLY A 744 5.36 -19.95 -5.86
C GLY A 744 5.87 -21.31 -6.34
N ILE A 745 4.96 -22.06 -6.96
CA ILE A 745 5.25 -23.38 -7.55
C ILE A 745 4.68 -23.38 -8.97
N GLY A 746 5.55 -23.35 -9.98
CA GLY A 746 5.19 -23.53 -11.39
C GLY A 746 5.37 -24.99 -11.81
N ILE A 747 4.51 -25.50 -12.69
CA ILE A 747 4.53 -26.90 -13.14
C ILE A 747 4.36 -26.99 -14.66
N ALA A 748 5.32 -27.63 -15.34
CA ALA A 748 5.34 -27.85 -16.79
C ALA A 748 6.01 -29.20 -17.13
N ASP A 749 6.04 -29.61 -18.40
CA ASP A 749 6.85 -30.74 -18.90
C ASP A 749 7.94 -30.19 -19.82
N LEU A 750 9.08 -29.80 -19.24
CA LEU A 750 10.15 -29.08 -19.94
C LEU A 750 11.13 -30.03 -20.65
N ASN A 751 11.21 -31.29 -20.21
CA ASN A 751 12.07 -32.31 -20.81
C ASN A 751 11.32 -33.24 -21.80
N ALA A 752 10.00 -33.02 -21.99
CA ALA A 752 9.09 -33.78 -22.84
C ALA A 752 9.00 -35.27 -22.49
N ASP A 753 9.09 -35.61 -21.21
CA ASP A 753 8.99 -36.98 -20.71
C ASP A 753 7.58 -37.36 -20.19
N LYS A 754 6.63 -36.42 -20.28
CA LYS A 754 5.22 -36.54 -19.88
C LYS A 754 5.01 -36.60 -18.37
N LEU A 755 5.97 -36.10 -17.59
CA LEU A 755 5.88 -35.94 -16.16
C LEU A 755 5.97 -34.46 -15.76
N PRO A 756 5.41 -34.09 -14.59
CA PRO A 756 5.54 -32.74 -14.08
C PRO A 756 6.98 -32.45 -13.63
N ASP A 757 7.58 -31.45 -14.27
CA ASP A 757 8.75 -30.71 -13.82
C ASP A 757 8.31 -29.51 -12.96
N LEU A 758 9.12 -29.13 -11.98
CA LEU A 758 8.72 -28.17 -10.95
C LEU A 758 9.68 -26.99 -10.89
N TYR A 759 9.14 -25.77 -10.91
CA TYR A 759 9.89 -24.55 -10.62
C TYR A 759 9.44 -23.97 -9.28
N ILE A 760 10.38 -23.81 -8.35
CA ILE A 760 10.15 -23.25 -7.02
C ILE A 760 10.73 -21.84 -7.01
N SER A 761 9.87 -20.81 -6.93
CA SER A 761 10.35 -19.45 -6.69
C SER A 761 10.68 -19.27 -5.22
N ASN A 762 11.83 -18.67 -4.95
CA ASN A 762 12.31 -18.32 -3.63
C ASN A 762 12.72 -16.85 -3.60
N ILE A 763 12.82 -16.29 -2.40
CA ILE A 763 13.38 -14.96 -2.22
C ILE A 763 14.90 -15.01 -2.41
N VAL A 764 15.42 -14.34 -3.46
CA VAL A 764 16.86 -14.28 -3.73
C VAL A 764 17.36 -12.84 -3.65
N THR A 765 17.90 -12.43 -2.51
CA THR A 765 18.56 -11.12 -2.39
C THR A 765 20.01 -11.22 -2.85
N MET A 766 20.32 -10.80 -4.08
CA MET A 766 21.72 -10.61 -4.50
C MET A 766 22.22 -9.23 -4.06
N ASN A 767 23.19 -9.19 -3.13
CA ASN A 767 24.04 -8.02 -3.01
C ASN A 767 25.00 -8.01 -4.21
N LYS A 768 24.83 -7.03 -5.10
CA LYS A 768 25.58 -6.90 -6.37
C LYS A 768 27.11 -6.77 -6.20
N ASP A 769 27.60 -6.58 -4.96
CA ASP A 769 29.00 -6.27 -4.65
C ASP A 769 29.76 -7.35 -3.84
N GLU A 770 29.17 -8.52 -3.58
CA GLU A 770 29.93 -9.62 -2.95
C GLU A 770 30.64 -10.49 -3.99
N THR A 771 31.96 -10.32 -4.10
CA THR A 771 32.83 -11.27 -4.81
C THR A 771 33.28 -12.37 -3.86
N TYR A 772 32.79 -13.59 -4.06
CA TYR A 772 33.33 -14.76 -3.39
C TYR A 772 34.77 -15.00 -3.86
N VAL A 773 35.75 -14.72 -2.99
CA VAL A 773 37.13 -15.15 -3.23
C VAL A 773 37.17 -16.66 -3.02
N LEU A 774 37.17 -17.41 -4.12
CA LEU A 774 37.40 -18.86 -4.06
C LEU A 774 38.75 -19.12 -3.37
N PRO A 775 38.80 -20.06 -2.40
CA PRO A 775 40.04 -20.37 -1.70
C PRO A 775 41.12 -20.76 -2.71
N ASN A 776 42.30 -20.18 -2.55
CA ASN A 776 43.48 -20.56 -3.31
C ASN A 776 44.38 -21.50 -2.49
N GLU A 777 45.50 -21.88 -3.07
CA GLU A 777 46.48 -22.83 -2.54
C GLU A 777 47.02 -22.44 -1.14
N ASP A 778 46.97 -21.16 -0.79
CA ASP A 778 47.44 -20.61 0.49
C ASP A 778 46.34 -20.47 1.55
N THR A 779 45.07 -20.75 1.19
CA THR A 779 43.92 -20.57 2.08
C THR A 779 43.83 -21.71 3.09
N ARG A 780 44.24 -21.47 4.34
CA ARG A 780 44.04 -22.41 5.45
C ARG A 780 42.57 -22.39 5.93
N ALA A 781 41.79 -23.39 5.50
CA ALA A 781 40.43 -23.60 6.01
C ALA A 781 40.44 -23.97 7.51
N LYS A 782 39.76 -23.17 8.34
CA LYS A 782 39.43 -23.55 9.72
C LYS A 782 38.02 -24.11 9.75
N PHE A 783 37.90 -25.43 9.75
CA PHE A 783 36.62 -26.11 9.89
C PHE A 783 36.12 -25.98 11.33
N ASN A 784 35.02 -25.25 11.50
CA ASN A 784 34.25 -25.24 12.74
C ASN A 784 33.00 -26.10 12.50
N ALA A 785 32.94 -27.26 13.17
CA ALA A 785 31.86 -28.22 12.98
C ALA A 785 30.47 -27.65 13.28
N ASP A 786 30.36 -26.77 14.28
CA ASP A 786 29.09 -26.12 14.62
C ASP A 786 28.67 -25.15 13.49
N LYS A 787 29.61 -24.33 12.99
CA LYS A 787 29.33 -23.41 11.87
C LYS A 787 29.03 -24.14 10.56
N LEU A 788 29.64 -25.29 10.31
CA LEU A 788 29.34 -26.13 9.13
C LEU A 788 27.97 -26.80 9.27
N ALA A 789 27.61 -27.24 10.47
CA ALA A 789 26.30 -27.81 10.75
C ALA A 789 25.16 -26.78 10.64
N THR A 790 25.48 -25.49 10.81
CA THR A 790 24.54 -24.36 10.67
C THR A 790 24.79 -23.51 9.42
N MET A 791 25.64 -23.96 8.48
CA MET A 791 25.98 -23.19 7.28
C MET A 791 24.75 -23.13 6.37
N LYS A 792 24.23 -21.92 6.17
CA LYS A 792 23.12 -21.67 5.25
C LYS A 792 23.67 -21.58 3.83
N VAL A 793 23.02 -22.25 2.88
CA VAL A 793 23.33 -22.11 1.45
C VAL A 793 22.66 -20.82 0.98
N VAL A 794 23.26 -20.12 0.00
CA VAL A 794 22.56 -19.03 -0.69
C VAL A 794 21.35 -19.65 -1.38
N GLU A 795 20.17 -19.38 -0.84
CA GLU A 795 18.92 -19.95 -1.33
C GLU A 795 18.46 -19.12 -2.52
N ALA A 796 18.08 -19.86 -3.55
CA ALA A 796 17.74 -19.34 -4.85
C ALA A 796 16.60 -20.19 -5.42
N ASN A 797 16.00 -19.81 -6.54
CA ASN A 797 14.92 -20.59 -7.15
C ASN A 797 15.39 -22.03 -7.44
N ASP A 798 14.49 -22.98 -7.63
CA ASP A 798 14.90 -24.33 -8.00
C ASP A 798 14.11 -24.80 -9.20
N LEU A 799 14.81 -25.34 -10.20
CA LEU A 799 14.18 -26.11 -11.26
C LEU A 799 14.45 -27.59 -10.99
N PHE A 800 13.41 -28.38 -10.81
CA PHE A 800 13.48 -29.83 -10.65
C PHE A 800 12.93 -30.51 -11.90
N LEU A 801 13.81 -31.17 -12.64
CA LEU A 801 13.44 -32.01 -13.78
C LEU A 801 13.21 -33.44 -13.32
N SER A 802 12.12 -34.02 -13.78
CA SER A 802 11.77 -35.42 -13.62
C SER A 802 12.75 -36.31 -14.41
N LEU A 803 12.93 -37.56 -13.97
CA LEU A 803 13.90 -38.50 -14.56
C LEU A 803 13.36 -39.92 -14.83
N ASP A 804 12.45 -40.41 -13.98
CA ASP A 804 11.93 -41.78 -14.07
C ASP A 804 10.58 -41.92 -13.35
N THR A 805 9.56 -42.20 -14.16
CA THR A 805 8.16 -42.48 -13.77
C THR A 805 8.01 -43.42 -12.57
N ASN A 806 8.85 -44.45 -12.42
CA ASN A 806 8.66 -45.47 -11.37
C ASN A 806 9.45 -45.20 -10.09
N ALA A 807 10.31 -44.19 -10.09
CA ALA A 807 11.27 -43.99 -9.03
C ALA A 807 11.00 -42.77 -8.15
N LEU A 808 10.12 -41.84 -8.57
CA LEU A 808 9.96 -40.51 -7.96
C LEU A 808 11.34 -39.86 -7.78
N LYS A 809 12.00 -39.62 -8.91
CA LYS A 809 13.36 -39.07 -8.97
C LYS A 809 13.34 -37.78 -9.75
N TYR A 810 13.87 -36.75 -9.11
CA TYR A 810 14.09 -35.44 -9.69
C TYR A 810 15.58 -35.10 -9.62
N GLU A 811 16.04 -34.33 -10.60
CA GLU A 811 17.32 -33.63 -10.53
C GLU A 811 17.11 -32.13 -10.48
N ASN A 812 17.90 -31.45 -9.65
CA ASN A 812 17.96 -30.00 -9.67
C ASN A 812 18.78 -29.56 -10.90
N SER A 813 18.15 -28.79 -11.79
CA SER A 813 18.68 -28.40 -13.09
C SER A 813 19.22 -26.98 -13.08
N MET A 814 20.27 -26.77 -13.87
CA MET A 814 20.93 -25.47 -14.07
C MET A 814 20.52 -24.82 -15.40
N LEU A 815 19.49 -25.34 -16.07
CA LEU A 815 19.08 -24.94 -17.42
C LEU A 815 18.21 -23.67 -17.46
N VAL A 816 18.48 -22.73 -16.55
CA VAL A 816 17.84 -21.41 -16.48
C VAL A 816 18.93 -20.35 -16.59
N GLU A 817 18.87 -19.50 -17.62
CA GLU A 817 19.79 -18.37 -17.82
C GLU A 817 19.69 -17.36 -16.66
N ARG A 818 20.74 -16.57 -16.46
CA ARG A 818 20.98 -15.78 -15.23
C ARG A 818 21.15 -16.63 -13.96
N GLY A 819 20.96 -17.95 -14.06
CA GLY A 819 21.00 -18.89 -12.96
C GLY A 819 19.72 -18.79 -12.14
N TYR A 820 19.40 -19.88 -11.45
CA TYR A 820 18.30 -19.92 -10.48
C TYR A 820 18.44 -18.87 -9.34
N SER A 821 19.63 -18.28 -9.20
CA SER A 821 19.99 -17.33 -8.16
C SER A 821 19.93 -15.84 -8.54
N SER A 822 19.32 -15.46 -9.67
CA SER A 822 19.35 -14.06 -10.14
C SER A 822 18.05 -13.58 -10.78
N THR A 823 16.90 -14.02 -10.24
CA THR A 823 15.58 -13.51 -10.64
C THR A 823 15.05 -12.41 -9.73
N GLY A 824 15.50 -12.31 -8.48
CA GLY A 824 15.07 -11.27 -7.53
C GLY A 824 14.24 -11.81 -6.36
N TRP A 825 13.43 -10.94 -5.76
CA TRP A 825 12.39 -11.30 -4.80
C TRP A 825 11.18 -11.86 -5.55
N SER A 826 11.26 -13.12 -5.94
CA SER A 826 10.28 -13.76 -6.81
C SER A 826 9.07 -14.25 -6.02
N TRP A 827 7.90 -13.68 -6.29
CA TRP A 827 6.62 -14.08 -5.70
C TRP A 827 5.99 -15.20 -6.54
N ASP A 828 5.63 -14.86 -7.77
CA ASP A 828 5.08 -15.81 -8.73
C ASP A 828 6.16 -16.24 -9.74
N ALA A 829 6.06 -17.47 -10.20
CA ALA A 829 6.89 -18.01 -11.26
C ALA A 829 6.16 -19.16 -11.92
N ASP A 830 5.61 -18.92 -13.10
CA ASP A 830 4.76 -19.90 -13.77
C ASP A 830 4.89 -19.88 -15.29
N PHE A 831 4.37 -20.95 -15.90
CA PHE A 831 4.67 -21.36 -17.26
C PHE A 831 3.51 -21.13 -18.23
N PHE A 832 3.85 -20.67 -19.44
CA PHE A 832 2.90 -20.54 -20.55
C PHE A 832 3.64 -20.53 -21.89
N ASP A 833 2.98 -20.98 -22.96
CA ASP A 833 3.53 -20.98 -24.33
C ASP A 833 3.21 -19.63 -25.00
N TYR A 834 4.14 -18.67 -24.92
CA TYR A 834 3.87 -17.32 -25.40
C TYR A 834 3.93 -17.20 -26.92
N ASP A 835 4.78 -17.99 -27.56
CA ASP A 835 5.14 -17.83 -28.97
C ASP A 835 4.49 -18.87 -29.90
N LEU A 836 3.69 -19.77 -29.34
CA LEU A 836 2.95 -20.81 -30.03
C LEU A 836 3.82 -21.88 -30.70
N ASP A 837 5.03 -22.18 -30.23
CA ASP A 837 5.82 -23.31 -30.73
C ASP A 837 5.58 -24.65 -30.00
N GLY A 838 4.85 -24.63 -28.90
CA GLY A 838 4.49 -25.83 -28.14
C GLY A 838 5.48 -26.22 -27.05
N ASP A 839 6.47 -25.39 -26.73
CA ASP A 839 7.16 -25.45 -25.44
C ASP A 839 6.73 -24.32 -24.49
N ASP A 840 6.95 -24.53 -23.19
CA ASP A 840 6.51 -23.59 -22.16
C ASP A 840 7.65 -22.65 -21.75
N ASP A 841 7.31 -21.36 -21.66
CA ASP A 841 8.15 -20.25 -21.24
C ASP A 841 7.85 -19.85 -19.80
N LEU A 842 8.77 -19.15 -19.14
CA LEU A 842 8.66 -18.83 -17.71
C LEU A 842 8.56 -17.33 -17.49
N TYR A 843 7.51 -16.89 -16.80
CA TYR A 843 7.40 -15.51 -16.30
C TYR A 843 7.50 -15.46 -14.78
N VAL A 844 8.42 -14.62 -14.28
CA VAL A 844 8.71 -14.47 -12.86
C VAL A 844 8.37 -13.05 -12.41
N LEU A 845 7.47 -12.95 -11.44
CA LEU A 845 7.01 -11.70 -10.86
C LEU A 845 7.83 -11.34 -9.64
N ASN A 846 8.36 -10.12 -9.61
CA ASN A 846 9.25 -9.65 -8.55
C ASN A 846 8.71 -8.41 -7.83
N GLY A 847 9.29 -8.16 -6.66
CA GLY A 847 9.03 -6.98 -5.86
C GLY A 847 9.21 -7.24 -4.38
N MET A 848 9.64 -6.23 -3.63
CA MET A 848 9.84 -6.30 -2.19
C MET A 848 8.75 -5.50 -1.46
N ASN A 849 8.51 -5.81 -0.19
CA ASN A 849 7.56 -5.05 0.60
C ASN A 849 8.05 -3.64 0.92
N GLU A 850 7.13 -2.68 0.87
CA GLU A 850 7.36 -1.25 1.18
C GLU A 850 7.83 -1.00 2.61
N PHE A 851 7.49 -1.92 3.52
CA PHE A 851 7.95 -1.90 4.90
C PHE A 851 9.34 -2.54 4.99
N ASN A 852 10.38 -1.80 4.62
CA ASN A 852 11.79 -2.25 4.71
C ASN A 852 12.23 -2.39 6.20
N VAL A 853 11.88 -3.51 6.81
CA VAL A 853 12.31 -3.91 8.17
C VAL A 853 13.74 -4.42 8.19
N TYR A 854 14.13 -5.10 7.11
CA TYR A 854 15.36 -5.84 7.00
C TYR A 854 16.45 -4.95 6.39
N SER A 855 17.23 -4.27 7.23
CA SER A 855 18.35 -3.44 6.79
C SER A 855 19.56 -3.66 7.69
N SER A 856 20.77 -3.79 7.12
CA SER A 856 22.05 -3.80 7.87
C SER A 856 22.25 -2.54 8.68
N LYS A 857 21.56 -1.46 8.30
CA LYS A 857 21.63 -0.17 8.97
C LYS A 857 20.54 0.00 10.03
N ASN A 858 19.66 -0.99 10.22
CA ASN A 858 18.69 -1.02 11.31
C ASN A 858 19.34 -1.66 12.56
N PRO A 859 19.75 -0.86 13.56
CA PRO A 859 20.46 -1.35 14.75
C PRO A 859 19.53 -2.07 15.74
N TYR A 860 18.36 -2.54 15.32
CA TYR A 860 17.36 -3.20 16.16
C TYR A 860 16.89 -4.54 15.64
N TYR A 861 17.41 -4.97 14.48
CA TYR A 861 17.25 -6.34 14.02
C TYR A 861 18.26 -7.23 14.75
N GLN A 862 17.80 -8.02 15.72
CA GLN A 862 18.61 -9.02 16.41
C GLN A 862 18.18 -10.43 15.97
N ASP A 863 19.16 -11.29 15.70
CA ASP A 863 18.93 -12.73 15.61
C ASP A 863 18.22 -13.18 16.91
N PRO A 864 17.04 -13.82 16.84
CA PRO A 864 16.32 -14.31 18.02
C PRO A 864 17.17 -15.23 18.91
N ASN A 865 18.26 -15.80 18.38
CA ASN A 865 19.16 -16.71 19.07
C ASN A 865 20.55 -16.10 19.40
N GLY A 866 20.81 -14.83 19.09
CA GLY A 866 22.15 -14.21 19.18
C GLY A 866 22.17 -12.86 19.90
N LYS A 867 23.15 -12.65 20.79
CA LYS A 867 23.42 -11.35 21.46
C LYS A 867 24.18 -10.34 20.58
N GLU A 868 24.46 -10.66 19.32
CA GLU A 868 25.23 -9.80 18.40
C GLU A 868 24.39 -9.39 17.20
N MET A 869 24.49 -8.11 16.82
CA MET A 869 23.91 -7.56 15.59
C MET A 869 24.65 -8.18 14.39
N ALA A 870 23.93 -8.76 13.45
CA ALA A 870 24.51 -9.16 12.18
C ALA A 870 24.38 -8.01 11.17
N ASP A 871 25.48 -7.62 10.52
CA ASP A 871 25.46 -6.70 9.37
C ASP A 871 24.84 -7.44 8.17
N ILE A 872 23.54 -7.28 7.93
CA ILE A 872 22.83 -7.92 6.80
C ILE A 872 22.50 -6.87 5.74
N LEU A 873 23.32 -6.75 4.69
CA LEU A 873 23.06 -5.85 3.57
C LEU A 873 21.82 -6.33 2.79
N MET A 874 20.86 -5.43 2.57
CA MET A 874 19.57 -5.71 1.91
C MET A 874 19.23 -4.63 0.87
N PRO A 875 18.48 -4.98 -0.19
CA PRO A 875 18.06 -4.04 -1.23
C PRO A 875 17.19 -2.90 -0.66
N VAL A 876 17.33 -1.71 -1.25
CA VAL A 876 16.79 -0.42 -0.74
C VAL A 876 15.46 -0.03 -1.42
N SER A 877 15.06 -0.73 -2.48
CA SER A 877 13.86 -0.44 -3.28
C SER A 877 12.79 -1.52 -3.10
N PRO A 878 11.50 -1.16 -2.89
CA PRO A 878 10.39 -2.11 -2.95
C PRO A 878 10.07 -2.57 -4.38
N LEU A 879 10.51 -1.83 -5.40
CA LEU A 879 10.27 -2.17 -6.80
C LEU A 879 11.44 -2.99 -7.36
N GLU A 880 11.10 -4.04 -8.10
CA GLU A 880 12.04 -4.89 -8.82
C GLU A 880 11.49 -5.26 -10.19
N LYS A 881 12.36 -5.43 -11.19
CA LYS A 881 11.90 -5.80 -12.53
C LYS A 881 11.42 -7.25 -12.55
N ASN A 882 10.26 -7.50 -13.14
CA ASN A 882 9.85 -8.86 -13.51
C ASN A 882 10.83 -9.45 -14.54
N VAL A 883 10.93 -10.78 -14.57
CA VAL A 883 11.89 -11.49 -15.40
C VAL A 883 11.16 -12.48 -16.29
N PHE A 884 11.39 -12.41 -17.60
CA PHE A 884 10.82 -13.31 -18.58
C PHE A 884 11.90 -14.19 -19.19
N PHE A 885 11.63 -15.49 -19.30
CA PHE A 885 12.50 -16.47 -19.93
C PHE A 885 11.79 -17.18 -21.06
N GLU A 886 12.42 -17.17 -22.23
CA GLU A 886 12.00 -17.91 -23.40
C GLU A 886 12.70 -19.28 -23.42
N ASN A 887 11.94 -20.37 -23.53
CA ASN A 887 12.51 -21.69 -23.70
C ASN A 887 13.08 -21.82 -25.11
N ASN A 888 14.35 -22.20 -25.18
CA ASN A 888 15.06 -22.28 -26.44
C ASN A 888 16.14 -23.34 -26.37
N ASN A 889 15.92 -24.45 -27.09
CA ASN A 889 16.78 -25.64 -27.10
C ASN A 889 16.95 -26.31 -25.72
N GLY A 890 15.86 -26.47 -24.97
CA GLY A 890 15.88 -27.15 -23.67
C GLY A 890 16.57 -26.35 -22.57
N LYS A 891 16.47 -25.02 -22.67
CA LYS A 891 17.03 -24.06 -21.71
C LYS A 891 16.17 -22.81 -21.70
N LEU A 892 15.81 -22.35 -20.51
CA LEU A 892 15.11 -21.08 -20.30
C LEU A 892 16.12 -19.94 -20.45
N ASN A 893 16.00 -19.13 -21.51
CA ASN A 893 16.91 -18.03 -21.84
C ASN A 893 16.26 -16.69 -21.52
N PHE A 894 17.02 -15.80 -20.90
CA PHE A 894 16.48 -14.51 -20.45
C PHE A 894 16.18 -13.62 -21.65
N VAL A 895 14.98 -13.04 -21.66
CA VAL A 895 14.57 -12.05 -22.65
C VAL A 895 14.63 -10.66 -22.02
N ASP A 896 15.27 -9.72 -22.71
CA ASP A 896 15.41 -8.34 -22.23
C ASP A 896 14.12 -7.51 -22.41
N GLU A 897 14.27 -6.18 -22.39
CA GLU A 897 13.18 -5.21 -22.51
C GLU A 897 12.42 -5.33 -23.86
N SER A 898 12.96 -6.07 -24.83
CA SER A 898 12.25 -6.40 -26.09
C SER A 898 10.99 -7.25 -25.88
N SER A 899 10.88 -7.95 -24.74
CA SER A 899 9.64 -8.65 -24.36
C SER A 899 8.48 -7.69 -24.08
N GLY A 900 8.75 -6.51 -23.50
CA GLY A 900 7.73 -5.64 -22.91
C GLY A 900 7.22 -6.11 -21.54
N LEU A 901 7.79 -7.17 -20.97
CA LEU A 901 7.39 -7.76 -19.67
C LEU A 901 8.37 -7.46 -18.52
N ASP A 902 9.42 -6.67 -18.75
CA ASP A 902 10.42 -6.26 -17.76
C ASP A 902 9.91 -5.13 -16.83
N VAL A 903 8.67 -5.28 -16.37
CA VAL A 903 7.94 -4.31 -15.56
C VAL A 903 8.67 -4.07 -14.24
N LEU A 904 9.08 -2.82 -13.99
CA LEU A 904 9.58 -2.38 -12.69
C LEU A 904 8.38 -2.06 -11.79
N SER A 905 7.97 -3.01 -10.96
CA SER A 905 6.80 -2.88 -10.08
C SER A 905 6.98 -3.77 -8.84
N ASN A 906 5.90 -3.92 -8.08
CA ASN A 906 5.79 -4.82 -6.95
C ASN A 906 4.78 -5.95 -7.27
N SER A 907 5.07 -6.76 -8.28
CA SER A 907 4.13 -7.74 -8.81
C SER A 907 3.96 -8.93 -7.86
N ARG A 908 2.73 -9.48 -7.76
CA ARG A 908 2.42 -10.62 -6.88
C ARG A 908 1.95 -11.86 -7.62
N SER A 909 0.95 -11.73 -8.47
CA SER A 909 0.26 -12.85 -9.11
C SER A 909 -0.10 -12.49 -10.56
N ALA A 910 -0.10 -13.48 -11.46
CA ALA A 910 -0.54 -13.30 -12.85
C ALA A 910 -1.54 -14.36 -13.30
N SER A 911 -2.30 -14.07 -14.36
CA SER A 911 -3.03 -15.11 -15.08
C SER A 911 -2.84 -15.02 -16.58
N PHE A 912 -2.66 -16.18 -17.22
CA PHE A 912 -2.41 -16.32 -18.66
C PHE A 912 -3.67 -16.82 -19.37
N PHE A 913 -4.16 -16.06 -20.35
CA PHE A 913 -5.39 -16.36 -21.07
C PHE A 913 -5.49 -15.52 -22.34
N ASP A 914 -6.21 -16.01 -23.34
CA ASP A 914 -6.49 -15.28 -24.58
C ASP A 914 -7.72 -14.38 -24.37
N TYR A 915 -7.52 -13.08 -24.10
CA TYR A 915 -8.63 -12.21 -23.70
C TYR A 915 -9.45 -11.68 -24.88
N ASP A 916 -8.85 -11.61 -26.07
CA ASP A 916 -9.48 -11.10 -27.29
C ASP A 916 -9.78 -12.16 -28.36
N ASN A 917 -9.53 -13.43 -28.02
CA ASN A 917 -9.78 -14.62 -28.82
C ASN A 917 -9.03 -14.63 -30.16
N ASP A 918 -7.82 -14.07 -30.20
CA ASP A 918 -6.97 -14.08 -31.40
C ASP A 918 -6.01 -15.27 -31.49
N GLY A 919 -5.91 -16.06 -30.41
CA GLY A 919 -5.24 -17.35 -30.36
C GLY A 919 -3.90 -17.37 -29.65
N ASP A 920 -3.35 -16.22 -29.24
CA ASP A 920 -2.20 -16.17 -28.34
C ASP A 920 -2.63 -15.89 -26.88
N LEU A 921 -1.73 -16.18 -25.92
CA LEU A 921 -2.02 -15.96 -24.51
C LEU A 921 -1.53 -14.58 -24.08
N ASP A 922 -2.42 -13.82 -23.45
CA ASP A 922 -2.20 -12.54 -22.81
C ASP A 922 -2.00 -12.70 -21.30
N ILE A 923 -1.65 -11.60 -20.61
CA ILE A 923 -1.27 -11.65 -19.19
C ILE A 923 -1.97 -10.55 -18.39
N ILE A 924 -2.73 -10.90 -17.36
CA ILE A 924 -3.13 -9.96 -16.30
C ILE A 924 -2.18 -10.09 -15.10
N VAL A 925 -1.67 -8.98 -14.58
CA VAL A 925 -0.80 -8.94 -13.39
C VAL A 925 -1.48 -8.13 -12.29
N ASN A 926 -1.55 -8.68 -11.07
CA ASN A 926 -1.96 -7.95 -9.87
C ASN A 926 -0.72 -7.42 -9.13
N ASN A 927 -0.51 -6.10 -9.17
CA ASN A 927 0.62 -5.47 -8.51
C ASN A 927 0.25 -5.06 -7.08
N TYR A 928 1.07 -5.43 -6.11
CA TYR A 928 0.88 -5.05 -4.71
C TYR A 928 1.05 -3.56 -4.53
N HIS A 929 0.02 -2.91 -3.97
CA HIS A 929 0.03 -1.47 -3.71
C HIS A 929 0.17 -0.60 -4.98
N GLU A 930 -0.17 -1.17 -6.14
CA GLU A 930 -0.13 -0.50 -7.44
C GLU A 930 -1.31 -0.95 -8.32
N ALA A 931 -1.41 -0.37 -9.51
CA ALA A 931 -2.43 -0.72 -10.49
C ALA A 931 -2.20 -2.12 -11.07
N ALA A 932 -3.27 -2.87 -11.31
CA ALA A 932 -3.23 -4.08 -12.12
C ALA A 932 -2.88 -3.74 -13.58
N MET A 933 -2.20 -4.67 -14.27
CA MET A 933 -1.70 -4.47 -15.63
C MET A 933 -2.07 -5.64 -16.54
N LEU A 934 -2.83 -5.38 -17.60
CA LEU A 934 -3.13 -6.31 -18.68
C LEU A 934 -2.15 -6.09 -19.85
N PHE A 935 -1.48 -7.15 -20.27
CA PHE A 935 -0.54 -7.18 -21.38
C PHE A 935 -1.12 -7.99 -22.53
N LYS A 936 -1.32 -7.34 -23.68
CA LYS A 936 -1.65 -7.99 -24.94
C LYS A 936 -0.39 -8.62 -25.56
N ASN A 937 -0.45 -9.89 -25.95
CA ASN A 937 0.55 -10.55 -26.77
C ASN A 937 0.41 -10.16 -28.26
N ASN A 938 1.52 -10.11 -28.99
CA ASN A 938 1.58 -9.68 -30.39
C ASN A 938 2.17 -10.78 -31.30
N VAL A 939 2.00 -12.04 -30.90
CA VAL A 939 2.50 -13.22 -31.61
C VAL A 939 1.53 -13.65 -32.72
N GLU A 940 0.28 -13.20 -32.71
CA GLU A 940 -0.69 -13.34 -33.80
C GLU A 940 -0.09 -13.04 -35.19
N LYS A 941 0.87 -12.13 -35.27
CA LYS A 941 1.62 -11.78 -36.51
C LYS A 941 2.55 -12.87 -37.03
N ALA A 942 2.99 -13.81 -36.19
CA ALA A 942 3.92 -14.90 -36.54
C ALA A 942 3.26 -16.01 -37.38
N LYS A 943 1.92 -16.04 -37.49
CA LYS A 943 1.14 -17.04 -38.24
C LYS A 943 1.43 -18.48 -37.83
N ARG A 944 1.68 -18.70 -36.54
CA ARG A 944 1.77 -20.02 -35.95
C ARG A 944 0.38 -20.52 -35.59
N ASN A 945 0.28 -21.83 -35.44
CA ASN A 945 -0.96 -22.52 -35.19
C ASN A 945 -1.13 -22.77 -33.69
N TRP A 946 -2.35 -22.77 -33.21
CA TRP A 946 -2.70 -23.01 -31.80
C TRP A 946 -3.88 -23.98 -31.68
N LEU A 947 -4.15 -24.46 -30.48
CA LEU A 947 -5.35 -25.22 -30.13
C LEU A 947 -5.78 -24.89 -28.70
N LYS A 948 -7.07 -24.62 -28.51
CA LYS A 948 -7.70 -24.52 -27.18
C LYS A 948 -8.58 -25.74 -26.94
N VAL A 949 -8.40 -26.43 -25.82
CA VAL A 949 -9.15 -27.64 -25.47
C VAL A 949 -9.89 -27.45 -24.14
N LYS A 950 -11.22 -27.40 -24.19
CA LYS A 950 -12.09 -27.43 -23.00
C LYS A 950 -12.50 -28.87 -22.72
N LEU A 951 -12.16 -29.38 -21.55
CA LEU A 951 -12.53 -30.72 -21.11
C LEU A 951 -13.73 -30.64 -20.18
N ILE A 952 -14.69 -31.56 -20.34
CA ILE A 952 -15.87 -31.63 -19.48
C ILE A 952 -15.97 -33.04 -18.89
N GLY A 953 -15.77 -33.15 -17.58
CA GLY A 953 -15.93 -34.41 -16.86
C GLY A 953 -17.38 -34.85 -16.67
N ASP A 954 -17.56 -36.10 -16.27
CA ASP A 954 -18.86 -36.67 -15.91
C ASP A 954 -18.82 -37.15 -14.45
N PRO A 955 -19.44 -36.42 -13.50
CA PRO A 955 -19.47 -36.79 -12.09
C PRO A 955 -20.07 -38.17 -11.84
N LYS A 956 -20.95 -38.67 -12.73
CA LYS A 956 -21.48 -40.05 -12.61
C LYS A 956 -20.41 -41.11 -12.87
N GLN A 957 -19.34 -40.73 -13.56
CA GLN A 957 -18.17 -41.54 -13.82
C GLN A 957 -17.02 -41.18 -12.87
N LYS A 958 -17.29 -40.44 -11.79
CA LYS A 958 -16.33 -40.01 -10.77
C LYS A 958 -15.21 -39.15 -11.34
N VAL A 959 -15.60 -38.15 -12.12
CA VAL A 959 -14.71 -37.12 -12.64
C VAL A 959 -15.46 -35.79 -12.54
N ASN A 960 -14.89 -34.83 -11.81
CA ASN A 960 -15.46 -33.50 -11.63
C ASN A 960 -15.67 -32.80 -12.98
N ARG A 961 -16.66 -31.91 -13.08
CA ARG A 961 -17.05 -31.26 -14.35
C ARG A 961 -15.95 -30.41 -14.97
N ASP A 962 -15.12 -29.76 -14.14
CA ASP A 962 -13.95 -28.99 -14.59
C ASP A 962 -12.81 -29.86 -15.13
N ALA A 963 -12.93 -31.18 -15.03
CA ALA A 963 -11.93 -32.15 -15.45
C ALA A 963 -10.56 -31.97 -14.75
N ILE A 964 -10.52 -31.35 -13.58
CA ILE A 964 -9.29 -31.16 -12.79
C ILE A 964 -8.65 -32.53 -12.50
N GLY A 965 -7.34 -32.63 -12.75
CA GLY A 965 -6.54 -33.85 -12.70
C GLY A 965 -6.49 -34.64 -14.02
N THR A 966 -7.15 -34.18 -15.08
CA THR A 966 -7.08 -34.81 -16.41
C THR A 966 -5.78 -34.44 -17.10
N LYS A 967 -5.09 -35.42 -17.69
CA LYS A 967 -3.88 -35.21 -18.49
C LYS A 967 -4.23 -35.20 -19.98
N LEU A 968 -3.62 -34.28 -20.71
CA LEU A 968 -3.78 -34.11 -22.15
C LEU A 968 -2.42 -34.30 -22.84
N LEU A 969 -2.35 -35.24 -23.76
CA LEU A 969 -1.19 -35.51 -24.59
C LEU A 969 -1.50 -35.16 -26.03
N ILE A 970 -0.80 -34.17 -26.59
CA ILE A 970 -0.98 -33.73 -27.98
C ILE A 970 0.25 -34.12 -28.77
N THR A 971 0.08 -35.04 -29.72
CA THR A 971 1.16 -35.50 -30.59
C THR A 971 1.17 -34.73 -31.90
N LEU A 972 2.25 -33.99 -32.13
CA LEU A 972 2.52 -33.27 -33.37
C LEU A 972 2.94 -34.25 -34.50
N PRO A 973 2.79 -33.87 -35.78
CA PRO A 973 3.21 -34.70 -36.92
C PRO A 973 4.70 -35.07 -36.95
N ASN A 974 5.55 -34.30 -36.26
CA ASN A 974 6.98 -34.57 -36.11
C ASN A 974 7.29 -35.66 -35.05
N GLY A 975 6.27 -36.12 -34.30
CA GLY A 975 6.38 -37.12 -33.24
C GLY A 975 6.60 -36.55 -31.83
N GLN A 976 6.78 -35.24 -31.68
CA GLN A 976 6.82 -34.58 -30.36
C GLN A 976 5.45 -34.69 -29.69
N THR A 977 5.44 -34.91 -28.38
CA THR A 977 4.21 -34.92 -27.57
C THR A 977 4.29 -33.76 -26.59
N ILE A 978 3.27 -32.91 -26.58
CA ILE A 978 3.07 -31.85 -25.59
C ILE A 978 2.18 -32.43 -24.49
N TRP A 979 2.54 -32.16 -23.23
CA TRP A 979 1.80 -32.59 -22.05
C TRP A 979 1.14 -31.38 -21.37
N ARG A 980 -0.11 -31.54 -20.95
CA ARG A 980 -0.84 -30.61 -20.08
C ARG A 980 -1.60 -31.38 -19.02
N GLU A 981 -1.84 -30.75 -17.88
CA GLU A 981 -2.73 -31.26 -16.84
C GLU A 981 -3.68 -30.14 -16.42
N VAL A 982 -4.98 -30.45 -16.31
CA VAL A 982 -5.95 -29.47 -15.83
C VAL A 982 -5.79 -29.32 -14.32
N ARG A 983 -5.39 -28.12 -13.88
CA ARG A 983 -5.16 -27.79 -12.47
C ARG A 983 -6.07 -26.66 -12.02
N SER A 984 -6.31 -26.56 -10.72
CA SER A 984 -7.13 -25.49 -10.17
C SER A 984 -6.39 -24.16 -10.07
N THR A 985 -5.12 -24.24 -9.72
CA THR A 985 -4.28 -23.13 -9.26
C THR A 985 -2.83 -23.47 -9.54
N ASP A 986 -2.06 -22.52 -10.06
CA ASP A 986 -0.61 -22.61 -10.25
C ASP A 986 0.04 -21.30 -9.77
N GLY A 987 1.35 -21.29 -9.55
CA GLY A 987 2.04 -20.06 -9.16
C GLY A 987 1.71 -19.54 -7.74
N TYR A 988 1.81 -18.23 -7.54
CA TYR A 988 1.49 -17.55 -6.28
C TYR A 988 0.11 -16.88 -6.32
N MET A 989 -0.88 -17.54 -5.71
CA MET A 989 -2.26 -17.05 -5.65
C MET A 989 -2.89 -16.76 -7.01
N SER A 990 -2.39 -17.42 -8.05
CA SER A 990 -2.77 -17.25 -9.44
C SER A 990 -3.76 -18.35 -9.84
N VAL A 991 -4.78 -17.97 -10.63
CA VAL A 991 -5.78 -18.90 -11.16
C VAL A 991 -5.94 -18.68 -12.66
N HIS A 992 -5.60 -19.71 -13.42
CA HIS A 992 -5.73 -19.75 -14.89
C HIS A 992 -7.06 -20.40 -15.30
N PRO A 993 -7.55 -20.09 -16.51
CA PRO A 993 -8.69 -20.80 -17.08
C PRO A 993 -8.42 -22.31 -17.18
N LYS A 994 -9.45 -23.12 -16.97
CA LYS A 994 -9.33 -24.59 -17.10
C LYS A 994 -9.17 -25.06 -18.54
N GLN A 995 -9.55 -24.22 -19.50
CA GLN A 995 -9.32 -24.47 -20.92
C GLN A 995 -7.82 -24.52 -21.21
N GLN A 996 -7.35 -25.65 -21.74
CA GLN A 996 -5.93 -25.85 -22.03
C GLN A 996 -5.58 -25.21 -23.37
N HIS A 997 -4.63 -24.29 -23.36
CA HIS A 997 -4.09 -23.66 -24.56
C HIS A 997 -2.73 -24.27 -24.91
N VAL A 998 -2.52 -24.52 -26.21
CA VAL A 998 -1.31 -25.17 -26.73
C VAL A 998 -0.92 -24.60 -28.09
N GLY A 999 0.32 -24.13 -28.22
CA GLY A 999 0.95 -23.81 -29.49
C GLY A 999 1.30 -25.07 -30.27
N LEU A 1000 1.07 -25.02 -31.58
CA LEU A 1000 1.29 -26.13 -32.50
C LEU A 1000 2.38 -25.81 -33.54
N GLY A 1001 3.03 -24.65 -33.42
CA GLY A 1001 4.01 -24.14 -34.37
C GLY A 1001 3.43 -24.06 -35.78
N THR A 1002 3.84 -24.98 -36.65
CA THR A 1002 3.37 -25.04 -38.06
C THR A 1002 2.48 -26.26 -38.35
N ALA A 1003 2.14 -27.06 -37.33
CA ALA A 1003 1.33 -28.25 -37.50
C ALA A 1003 -0.13 -27.87 -37.79
N ASN A 1004 -0.68 -28.37 -38.89
CA ASN A 1004 -2.09 -28.12 -39.28
C ASN A 1004 -3.05 -29.13 -38.66
N THR A 1005 -2.52 -30.28 -38.23
CA THR A 1005 -3.29 -31.34 -37.58
C THR A 1005 -2.46 -32.02 -36.50
N VAL A 1006 -3.13 -32.46 -35.44
CA VAL A 1006 -2.53 -33.19 -34.31
C VAL A 1006 -3.39 -34.38 -33.91
N ASP A 1007 -2.78 -35.32 -33.18
CA ASP A 1007 -3.50 -36.38 -32.48
C ASP A 1007 -3.57 -36.03 -30.99
N ILE A 1008 -4.72 -36.25 -30.36
CA ILE A 1008 -4.97 -35.91 -28.96
C ILE A 1008 -5.30 -37.18 -28.20
N GLU A 1009 -4.66 -37.39 -27.05
CA GLU A 1009 -5.00 -38.40 -26.06
C GLU A 1009 -5.36 -37.72 -24.74
N VAL A 1010 -6.56 -38.00 -24.24
CA VAL A 1010 -7.09 -37.49 -22.97
C VAL A 1010 -7.09 -38.64 -21.97
N ILE A 1011 -6.42 -38.47 -20.83
CA ILE A 1011 -6.35 -39.44 -19.74
C ILE A 1011 -7.08 -38.86 -18.53
N TRP A 1012 -8.29 -39.36 -18.29
CA TRP A 1012 -9.18 -38.88 -17.24
C TRP A 1012 -8.78 -39.43 -15.86
N PRO A 1013 -9.08 -38.74 -14.74
CA PRO A 1013 -8.74 -39.17 -13.38
C PRO A 1013 -9.22 -40.59 -13.03
N ASN A 1014 -10.36 -41.02 -13.58
CA ASN A 1014 -10.87 -42.37 -13.40
C ASN A 1014 -10.12 -43.46 -14.20
N GLY A 1015 -9.03 -43.10 -14.89
CA GLY A 1015 -8.20 -43.98 -15.69
C GLY A 1015 -8.75 -44.28 -17.09
N LYS A 1016 -9.86 -43.68 -17.52
CA LYS A 1016 -10.33 -43.79 -18.91
C LYS A 1016 -9.46 -42.97 -19.84
N THR A 1017 -9.34 -43.45 -21.07
CA THR A 1017 -8.60 -42.75 -22.12
C THR A 1017 -9.49 -42.54 -23.34
N GLN A 1018 -9.43 -41.35 -23.94
CA GLN A 1018 -10.06 -41.04 -25.23
C GLN A 1018 -8.98 -40.55 -26.20
N THR A 1019 -9.08 -40.95 -27.47
CA THR A 1019 -8.14 -40.53 -28.50
C THR A 1019 -8.89 -39.93 -29.67
N LEU A 1020 -8.42 -38.77 -30.14
CA LEU A 1020 -8.89 -38.11 -31.35
C LEU A 1020 -7.73 -38.00 -32.32
N SER A 1021 -7.95 -38.34 -33.60
CA SER A 1021 -6.90 -38.28 -34.61
C SER A 1021 -7.18 -37.24 -35.67
N ASN A 1022 -6.13 -36.62 -36.20
CA ASN A 1022 -6.19 -35.56 -37.22
C ASN A 1022 -7.08 -34.37 -36.83
N VAL A 1023 -7.01 -33.93 -35.57
CA VAL A 1023 -7.68 -32.72 -35.10
C VAL A 1023 -7.03 -31.51 -35.77
N THR A 1024 -7.83 -30.65 -36.39
CA THR A 1024 -7.33 -29.46 -37.11
C THR A 1024 -6.84 -28.38 -36.12
N SER A 1025 -5.84 -27.59 -36.50
CA SER A 1025 -5.37 -26.45 -35.68
C SER A 1025 -6.29 -25.22 -35.79
N ASN A 1026 -6.02 -24.19 -34.98
CA ASN A 1026 -6.67 -22.87 -34.94
C ASN A 1026 -8.16 -22.96 -34.66
N GLN A 1027 -8.52 -23.75 -33.66
CA GLN A 1027 -9.88 -23.90 -33.21
C GLN A 1027 -9.94 -24.14 -31.71
N GLU A 1028 -11.13 -23.91 -31.16
CA GLU A 1028 -11.50 -24.35 -29.84
C GLU A 1028 -12.23 -25.69 -29.94
N LEU A 1029 -11.85 -26.64 -29.11
CA LEU A 1029 -12.40 -27.99 -29.08
C LEU A 1029 -12.95 -28.29 -27.70
N GLU A 1030 -14.20 -28.75 -27.65
CA GLU A 1030 -14.80 -29.31 -26.44
C GLU A 1030 -14.77 -30.84 -26.50
N ILE A 1031 -14.27 -31.48 -25.43
CA ILE A 1031 -14.25 -32.94 -25.29
C ILE A 1031 -14.91 -33.31 -23.98
N SER A 1032 -15.92 -34.19 -24.04
CA SER A 1032 -16.60 -34.70 -22.86
C SER A 1032 -16.33 -36.19 -22.65
N LEU A 1033 -16.21 -36.60 -21.38
CA LEU A 1033 -16.18 -38.00 -20.93
C LEU A 1033 -17.56 -38.66 -21.00
#